data_AF-A0AA35SG25-F1
#
_entry.id   AF-A0AA35SG25-F1
#
_cell.length_a   1.000
_cell.length_b   1.000
_cell.length_c   1.000
_cell.angle_alpha   90.00
_cell.angle_beta   90.00
_cell.angle_gamma   90.00
#
_symmetry.space_group_name_H-M   'P 1'
#
loop_
_entity.id
_entity.type
_entity.pdbx_description
1 polymer ?
#
loop_
_entity_poly.entity_id
_entity_poly.type
_entity_poly.pdbx_seq_one_letter_code
_entity_poly.pdbx_strand_id
1 'polypeptide(L)'
;MEGERVVFRVKVSGVPHPKLTWYHNGVEVAADYSRELGEDGTLSMPSAESKHSGVYKLLAVNRAGSMEKEVKLFVKREGEPSPFVARKQISFSPILVDNFGQYVASGHDNDNRVFRDQYTELDRDADHPKTIGTSQELKLLNRFGNITVYDNNRIALRPIEGHADCQRDFINACYVDVGHLFPHNAILTDPPTHTHHHQGYKFRNKFIATQGPLPKTVVDFWRLVWQEKPPTIVMVTNLKEGTKIKCQQYWPASGTRNFGPFQVTISEEQTLADYTTRTLLYRYLKGSSERALKVTQFHFTAWPDHGVPDYATPILAFHKKIRKQHRPSKGPLLVHCSAGVGRTGTLITIDRVLDQIAKEKMVDVAGVVQHLRGQRMKMVQNPEQYIFIHDAILEAVTCGDTQIGASDLRRSIQILSRRDPKTSMTGFESQFKASFSCHLPHQVLEQVSPRPDQVPREKALDNPTKNRSDDFLPGDRWRVVLKGETEDYIHAVAVNGYKQQRAFIIAQSPMQSTARDFWKTVYDRKCGVLVMLCDLVESGKDVCYKYWPSSGVQQVGEYTIDMLGEEKLEGFTIRTFGVLHKKTNKSHQVQQIHIQGWRPDGQCSNLGTITAVIGEVTKIQQRTGNNPILVHCSDTASRSGMFCAIATTIERCKTEGVVDVFQVVKALRVQKPGAVRTVLVGSSRSSLRVTHFHFTAWPDHGVPDYATPILAFHKRVVKEHPTGKGPIMVHCSAGVGRTGTFITIDHVLEQLGKENVVDIPGVINKIRHQRMKLVQTVDQYIFIHNAILESVTCGDTQIASSDLRRAIQQMGDKGFAHQFAVLEQMSQRPDEVTANFAARNPDRNRSQEFLPADKWRVALRGDHPDYINAVFINVSNRNLNSWLQAAESFIIAQSPMQSTARDFWKMVYDRKCGVVVMLCADLVESGKETCYQYWPSSGTLTVGEFKVDLLGEELMDNSVLKTLSVTHSEVVKALRVQKPGAVRTVMQYKTIFEAVLVFLDSFDTYANF
;
A
#
# COMPACT_ATOMS: atom_id res chain seq x y z
N MET A 1 31.93 18.45 -28.45
CA MET A 1 32.65 18.48 -29.74
C MET A 1 33.47 19.76 -29.81
N GLU A 2 34.50 19.82 -30.64
CA GLU A 2 35.22 21.08 -30.87
C GLU A 2 34.24 22.18 -31.32
N GLY A 3 34.37 23.39 -30.77
CA GLY A 3 33.44 24.51 -30.99
C GLY A 3 32.22 24.57 -30.08
N GLU A 4 31.94 23.53 -29.28
CA GLU A 4 30.80 23.53 -28.35
C GLU A 4 31.15 24.14 -26.98
N ARG A 5 30.14 24.75 -26.34
CA ARG A 5 30.27 25.27 -24.98
C ARG A 5 30.32 24.14 -23.96
N VAL A 6 31.30 24.18 -23.07
CA VAL A 6 31.46 23.23 -21.96
C VAL A 6 31.35 23.98 -20.63
N VAL A 7 30.62 23.44 -19.66
CA VAL A 7 30.43 24.07 -18.34
C VAL A 7 30.61 23.04 -17.22
N PHE A 8 31.59 23.25 -16.36
CA PHE A 8 31.81 22.51 -15.12
C PHE A 8 31.15 23.24 -13.96
N ARG A 9 29.92 22.83 -13.65
CA ARG A 9 29.15 23.42 -12.54
C ARG A 9 29.66 22.93 -11.21
N VAL A 10 29.82 23.85 -10.27
CA VAL A 10 30.31 23.56 -8.93
C VAL A 10 29.17 23.68 -7.91
N LYS A 11 29.11 22.72 -7.00
CA LYS A 11 28.29 22.80 -5.79
C LYS A 11 29.18 22.47 -4.60
N VAL A 12 29.51 23.49 -3.81
CA VAL A 12 30.38 23.35 -2.64
C VAL A 12 29.70 23.91 -1.39
N SER A 13 29.94 23.30 -0.24
CA SER A 13 29.50 23.77 1.07
C SER A 13 30.61 23.57 2.09
N GLY A 14 30.88 24.57 2.93
CA GLY A 14 31.86 24.50 4.01
C GLY A 14 31.78 25.71 4.92
N VAL A 15 32.18 25.57 6.18
CA VAL A 15 32.20 26.65 7.18
C VAL A 15 33.60 26.76 7.79
N PRO A 16 34.33 27.87 7.60
CA PRO A 16 34.02 29.01 6.71
C PRO A 16 33.92 28.61 5.24
N HIS A 17 33.31 29.45 4.41
CA HIS A 17 33.18 29.15 2.98
C HIS A 17 34.55 28.89 2.33
N PRO A 18 34.74 27.78 1.60
CA PRO A 18 36.06 27.40 1.09
C PRO A 18 36.46 28.23 -0.14
N LYS A 19 37.76 28.52 -0.24
CA LYS A 19 38.37 29.06 -1.45
C LYS A 19 38.45 27.94 -2.49
N LEU A 20 38.03 28.24 -3.71
CA LEU A 20 37.98 27.32 -4.83
C LEU A 20 39.09 27.62 -5.84
N THR A 21 39.82 26.59 -6.25
CA THR A 21 40.90 26.70 -7.25
C THR A 21 40.80 25.55 -8.25
N TRP A 22 40.76 25.86 -9.54
CA TRP A 22 40.77 24.86 -10.62
C TRP A 22 42.19 24.60 -11.12
N TYR A 23 42.46 23.36 -11.51
CA TYR A 23 43.69 22.94 -12.19
C TYR A 23 43.32 22.20 -13.47
N HIS A 24 44.08 22.40 -14.55
CA HIS A 24 44.02 21.65 -15.79
C HIS A 24 45.38 20.99 -16.02
N ASN A 25 45.41 19.65 -16.05
CA ASN A 25 46.64 18.85 -16.13
C ASN A 25 47.69 19.25 -15.08
N GLY A 26 47.26 19.58 -13.87
CA GLY A 26 48.13 19.97 -12.75
C GLY A 26 48.54 21.45 -12.72
N VAL A 27 48.14 22.25 -13.72
CA VAL A 27 48.42 23.70 -13.77
C VAL A 27 47.18 24.48 -13.36
N GLU A 28 47.32 25.46 -12.45
CA GLU A 28 46.19 26.29 -12.00
C GLU A 28 45.55 27.05 -13.17
N VAL A 29 44.23 27.02 -13.24
CA VAL A 29 43.43 27.66 -14.30
C VAL A 29 43.04 29.05 -13.84
N ALA A 30 43.54 30.07 -14.52
CA ALA A 30 43.06 31.44 -14.42
C ALA A 30 41.98 31.71 -15.49
N ALA A 31 41.16 32.74 -15.27
CA ALA A 31 40.23 33.21 -16.29
C ALA A 31 41.01 33.83 -17.47
N ASP A 32 40.64 33.45 -18.70
CA ASP A 32 41.23 33.96 -19.93
C ASP A 32 40.16 34.06 -21.04
N TYR A 33 40.56 34.38 -22.28
CA TYR A 33 39.64 34.53 -23.41
C TYR A 33 38.92 33.23 -23.83
N SER A 34 39.39 32.08 -23.36
CA SER A 34 38.87 30.74 -23.68
C SER A 34 38.16 30.06 -22.50
N ARG A 35 38.33 30.60 -21.28
CA ARG A 35 37.88 30.02 -20.00
C ARG A 35 37.36 31.11 -19.07
N GLU A 36 36.10 31.00 -18.67
CA GLU A 36 35.44 31.91 -17.74
C GLU A 36 35.25 31.23 -16.39
N LEU A 37 35.61 31.92 -15.29
CA LEU A 37 35.36 31.47 -13.92
C LEU A 37 34.22 32.31 -13.31
N GLY A 38 33.13 31.64 -12.94
CA GLY A 38 32.00 32.25 -12.26
C GLY A 38 32.27 32.50 -10.77
N GLU A 39 31.54 33.44 -10.17
CA GLU A 39 31.63 33.77 -8.74
C GLU A 39 31.29 32.58 -7.81
N ASP A 40 30.51 31.62 -8.32
CA ASP A 40 30.17 30.37 -7.64
C ASP A 40 31.25 29.26 -7.78
N GLY A 41 32.37 29.57 -8.45
CA GLY A 41 33.44 28.64 -8.78
C GLY A 41 33.21 27.80 -10.03
N THR A 42 32.12 28.02 -10.77
CA THR A 42 31.85 27.33 -12.04
C THR A 42 32.89 27.69 -13.10
N LEU A 43 33.50 26.69 -13.74
CA LEU A 43 34.41 26.89 -14.87
C LEU A 43 33.64 26.65 -16.18
N SER A 44 33.66 27.62 -17.09
CA SER A 44 33.03 27.49 -18.41
C SER A 44 34.00 27.77 -19.55
N MET A 45 33.85 27.06 -20.65
CA MET A 45 34.57 27.26 -21.90
C MET A 45 33.53 27.57 -22.97
N PRO A 46 33.42 28.84 -23.43
CA PRO A 46 32.46 29.24 -24.45
C PRO A 46 32.57 28.45 -25.76
N SER A 47 33.79 28.07 -26.13
CA SER A 47 34.11 27.23 -27.28
C SER A 47 35.26 26.28 -26.93
N ALA A 48 34.99 24.99 -26.86
CA ALA A 48 36.01 23.99 -26.52
C ALA A 48 36.90 23.65 -27.73
N GLU A 49 38.22 23.68 -27.55
CA GLU A 49 39.24 23.31 -28.55
C GLU A 49 39.98 22.03 -28.13
N SER A 50 40.65 21.37 -29.06
CA SER A 50 41.43 20.16 -28.77
C SER A 50 42.41 20.31 -27.59
N LYS A 51 43.04 21.50 -27.47
CA LYS A 51 43.98 21.87 -26.38
C LYS A 51 43.33 21.91 -24.99
N HIS A 52 42.00 22.02 -24.91
CA HIS A 52 41.27 22.00 -23.64
C HIS A 52 41.06 20.58 -23.11
N SER A 53 41.37 19.53 -23.88
CA SER A 53 41.36 18.16 -23.40
C SER A 53 42.35 17.97 -22.24
N GLY A 54 41.99 17.17 -21.26
CA GLY A 54 42.83 16.90 -20.09
C GLY A 54 42.04 16.70 -18.82
N VAL A 55 42.76 16.56 -17.71
CA VAL A 55 42.21 16.36 -16.37
C VAL A 55 41.99 17.71 -15.72
N TYR A 56 40.76 18.01 -15.34
CA TYR A 56 40.39 19.19 -14.56
C TYR A 56 40.18 18.78 -13.11
N LYS A 57 40.89 19.42 -12.19
CA LYS A 57 40.76 19.21 -10.74
C LYS A 57 40.26 20.48 -10.07
N LEU A 58 39.18 20.40 -9.30
CA LEU A 58 38.77 21.46 -8.40
C LEU A 58 39.29 21.16 -7.00
N LEU A 59 39.98 22.11 -6.39
CA LEU A 59 40.42 22.08 -5.01
C LEU A 59 39.64 23.12 -4.20
N ALA A 60 39.02 22.69 -3.10
CA ALA A 60 38.31 23.54 -2.16
C ALA A 60 39.04 23.53 -0.81
N VAL A 61 39.48 24.69 -0.31
CA VAL A 61 40.27 24.81 0.93
C VAL A 61 39.69 25.86 1.87
N ASN A 62 39.55 25.53 3.15
CA ASN A 62 39.32 26.48 4.23
C ASN A 62 40.16 26.09 5.46
N ARG A 63 40.02 26.85 6.55
CA ARG A 63 40.69 26.56 7.83
C ARG A 63 40.29 25.22 8.48
N ALA A 64 39.20 24.61 8.06
CA ALA A 64 38.71 23.32 8.58
C ALA A 64 39.25 22.12 7.79
N GLY A 65 39.74 22.32 6.57
CA GLY A 65 40.32 21.25 5.75
C GLY A 65 40.34 21.58 4.25
N SER A 66 40.70 20.58 3.46
CA SER A 66 40.66 20.64 2.00
C SER A 66 39.97 19.42 1.41
N MET A 67 39.36 19.61 0.23
CA MET A 67 38.72 18.54 -0.55
C MET A 67 38.96 18.81 -2.03
N GLU A 68 39.21 17.76 -2.81
CA GLU A 68 39.42 17.87 -4.26
C GLU A 68 38.57 16.90 -5.06
N LYS A 69 38.30 17.24 -6.32
CA LYS A 69 37.56 16.39 -7.26
C LYS A 69 38.05 16.57 -8.69
N GLU A 70 38.22 15.46 -9.40
CA GLU A 70 38.73 15.44 -10.78
C GLU A 70 37.68 15.03 -11.81
N VAL A 71 37.77 15.61 -13.00
CA VAL A 71 36.97 15.31 -14.19
C VAL A 71 37.87 15.34 -15.41
N LYS A 72 37.70 14.39 -16.34
CA LYS A 72 38.45 14.37 -17.60
C LYS A 72 37.60 14.94 -18.72
N LEU A 73 38.14 15.93 -19.44
CA LEU A 73 37.55 16.47 -20.65
C LEU A 73 38.27 15.89 -21.87
N PHE A 74 37.49 15.44 -22.85
CA PHE A 74 38.00 15.08 -24.17
C PHE A 74 37.25 15.89 -25.23
N VAL A 75 37.98 16.71 -25.97
CA VAL A 75 37.45 17.55 -27.04
C VAL A 75 37.83 16.90 -28.38
N LYS A 76 36.82 16.40 -29.08
CA LYS A 76 36.96 15.68 -30.35
C LYS A 76 36.81 16.63 -31.55
N ARG A 77 37.67 16.46 -32.55
CA ARG A 77 37.47 17.00 -33.91
C ARG A 77 36.48 16.15 -34.69
N GLU A 78 35.67 16.77 -35.54
CA GLU A 78 34.68 16.06 -36.34
C GLU A 78 35.38 15.01 -37.25
N GLY A 79 35.10 13.72 -37.01
CA GLY A 79 35.69 12.60 -37.78
C GLY A 79 36.61 11.60 -37.04
N GLU A 80 37.15 11.91 -35.85
CA GLU A 80 38.11 10.99 -35.18
C GLU A 80 37.49 9.82 -34.39
N PRO A 81 38.03 8.59 -34.41
CA PRO A 81 37.57 7.47 -33.58
C PRO A 81 37.89 7.67 -32.08
N SER A 82 36.99 7.22 -31.18
CA SER A 82 37.18 7.35 -29.72
C SER A 82 38.20 6.32 -29.17
N PRO A 83 39.17 6.70 -28.33
CA PRO A 83 40.09 5.77 -27.68
C PRO A 83 39.47 5.01 -26.47
N PHE A 84 38.23 5.32 -26.08
CA PHE A 84 37.49 4.60 -25.02
C PHE A 84 36.21 3.94 -25.56
N VAL A 85 36.32 3.02 -26.53
CA VAL A 85 35.28 2.00 -26.75
C VAL A 85 35.93 0.73 -27.32
N ALA A 86 36.49 -0.12 -26.46
CA ALA A 86 36.19 -1.53 -26.65
C ALA A 86 34.67 -1.61 -26.46
N ARG A 87 33.91 -2.01 -27.50
CA ARG A 87 32.47 -2.25 -27.37
C ARG A 87 32.32 -3.38 -26.34
N LYS A 88 32.19 -3.03 -25.07
CA LYS A 88 31.72 -3.95 -24.06
C LYS A 88 30.27 -4.21 -24.47
N GLN A 89 29.99 -5.39 -25.00
CA GLN A 89 28.64 -5.87 -25.15
C GLN A 89 28.06 -5.88 -23.72
N ILE A 90 27.33 -4.83 -23.35
CA ILE A 90 26.66 -4.78 -22.05
C ILE A 90 25.46 -5.71 -22.19
N SER A 91 25.67 -6.96 -21.78
CA SER A 91 24.60 -7.94 -21.63
C SER A 91 23.77 -7.54 -20.42
N PHE A 92 22.72 -6.74 -20.63
CA PHE A 92 21.66 -6.63 -19.63
C PHE A 92 20.93 -7.96 -19.57
N SER A 93 21.13 -8.72 -18.49
CA SER A 93 20.45 -9.99 -18.31
C SER A 93 18.98 -9.77 -17.96
N PRO A 94 18.03 -10.45 -18.62
CA PRO A 94 16.63 -10.42 -18.24
C PRO A 94 16.42 -10.84 -16.79
N ILE A 95 15.44 -10.23 -16.13
CA ILE A 95 15.13 -10.45 -14.73
C ILE A 95 13.87 -11.30 -14.62
N LEU A 96 13.89 -12.38 -13.84
CA LEU A 96 12.69 -13.14 -13.54
C LEU A 96 11.65 -12.26 -12.82
N VAL A 97 10.38 -12.39 -13.21
CA VAL A 97 9.28 -11.59 -12.64
C VAL A 97 9.24 -11.66 -11.11
N ASP A 98 9.50 -12.83 -10.53
CA ASP A 98 9.50 -13.03 -9.07
C ASP A 98 10.58 -12.21 -8.35
N ASN A 99 11.70 -11.93 -9.03
CA ASN A 99 12.81 -11.14 -8.49
C ASN A 99 12.69 -9.65 -8.84
N PHE A 100 11.74 -9.26 -9.68
CA PHE A 100 11.64 -7.91 -10.22
C PHE A 100 11.34 -6.87 -9.13
N GLY A 101 10.56 -7.21 -8.10
CA GLY A 101 10.29 -6.31 -6.98
C GLY A 101 11.55 -5.91 -6.19
N GLN A 102 12.44 -6.88 -5.93
CA GLN A 102 13.73 -6.61 -5.27
C GLN A 102 14.65 -5.79 -6.16
N TYR A 103 14.68 -6.10 -7.46
CA TYR A 103 15.44 -5.34 -8.44
C TYR A 103 15.02 -3.86 -8.47
N VAL A 104 13.71 -3.57 -8.56
CA VAL A 104 13.22 -2.19 -8.58
C VAL A 104 13.50 -1.47 -7.27
N ALA A 105 13.34 -2.13 -6.12
CA ALA A 105 13.70 -1.56 -4.83
C ALA A 105 15.19 -1.13 -4.79
N SER A 106 16.10 -1.99 -5.24
CA SER A 106 17.53 -1.66 -5.34
C SER A 106 17.82 -0.56 -6.37
N GLY A 107 17.00 -0.47 -7.42
CA GLY A 107 17.11 0.57 -8.45
C GLY A 107 16.81 1.98 -7.93
N HIS A 108 15.94 2.09 -6.93
CA HIS A 108 15.60 3.35 -6.27
C HIS A 108 16.62 3.80 -5.20
N ASP A 109 17.56 2.95 -4.82
CA ASP A 109 18.57 3.29 -3.81
C ASP A 109 19.38 4.53 -4.23
N ASN A 110 19.81 5.30 -3.22
CA ASN A 110 20.60 6.53 -3.40
C ASN A 110 19.97 7.55 -4.38
N ASP A 111 18.67 7.82 -4.23
CA ASP A 111 17.90 8.70 -5.13
C ASP A 111 17.94 8.25 -6.59
N ASN A 112 17.53 7.00 -6.84
CA ASN A 112 17.41 6.42 -8.19
C ASN A 112 18.74 6.34 -8.97
N ARG A 113 19.88 6.37 -8.27
CA ARG A 113 21.19 6.44 -8.93
C ARG A 113 21.44 5.27 -9.85
N VAL A 114 21.08 4.05 -9.43
CA VAL A 114 21.30 2.83 -10.21
C VAL A 114 20.58 2.89 -11.55
N PHE A 115 19.30 3.30 -11.57
CA PHE A 115 18.56 3.47 -12.81
C PHE A 115 19.07 4.62 -13.68
N ARG A 116 19.51 5.73 -13.07
CA ARG A 116 20.12 6.85 -13.80
C ARG A 116 21.45 6.44 -14.46
N ASP A 117 22.26 5.65 -13.77
CA ASP A 117 23.52 5.11 -14.30
C ASP A 117 23.23 4.12 -15.43
N GLN A 118 22.31 3.17 -15.23
CA GLN A 118 21.88 2.23 -16.28
C GLN A 118 21.34 2.95 -17.53
N TYR A 119 20.53 3.99 -17.35
CA TYR A 119 20.03 4.79 -18.47
C TYR A 119 21.15 5.50 -19.25
N THR A 120 22.22 5.90 -18.56
CA THR A 120 23.40 6.54 -19.17
C THR A 120 24.24 5.54 -19.95
N GLU A 121 24.22 4.27 -19.54
CA GLU A 121 24.91 3.16 -20.21
C GLU A 121 24.19 2.61 -21.45
N LEU A 122 22.87 2.86 -21.61
CA LEU A 122 22.15 2.52 -22.85
C LEU A 122 22.86 3.15 -24.04
N ASP A 123 23.11 2.38 -25.11
CA ASP A 123 23.88 2.89 -26.25
C ASP A 123 23.22 4.17 -26.79
N ARG A 124 24.08 5.01 -27.35
CA ARG A 124 23.62 6.13 -28.17
C ARG A 124 22.81 5.59 -29.36
N ASP A 125 21.92 6.44 -29.86
CA ASP A 125 21.10 6.18 -31.05
C ASP A 125 21.86 5.38 -32.11
N ALA A 126 21.21 4.37 -32.71
CA ALA A 126 21.83 3.58 -33.76
C ALA A 126 22.40 4.47 -34.87
N ASP A 127 23.55 4.04 -35.40
CA ASP A 127 24.24 4.74 -36.49
C ASP A 127 23.58 4.44 -37.84
N HIS A 128 22.28 4.72 -37.91
CA HIS A 128 21.51 4.65 -39.14
C HIS A 128 21.46 6.03 -39.81
N PRO A 129 21.52 6.07 -41.16
CA PRO A 129 21.32 7.29 -41.93
C PRO A 129 20.01 7.99 -41.55
N LYS A 130 20.08 9.33 -41.48
CA LYS A 130 18.97 10.24 -41.17
C LYS A 130 18.84 11.34 -42.22
N THR A 131 19.48 11.12 -43.37
CA THR A 131 19.83 12.15 -44.37
C THR A 131 18.59 12.84 -44.94
N ILE A 132 17.51 12.09 -45.17
CA ILE A 132 16.28 12.60 -45.76
C ILE A 132 15.63 13.61 -44.81
N GLY A 133 15.41 13.20 -43.56
CA GLY A 133 14.75 14.05 -42.57
C GLY A 133 15.62 15.19 -42.04
N THR A 134 16.94 15.17 -42.27
CA THR A 134 17.85 16.28 -41.95
C THR A 134 18.13 17.22 -43.12
N SER A 135 17.63 16.93 -44.32
CA SER A 135 17.77 17.82 -45.49
C SER A 135 17.19 19.21 -45.22
N GLN A 136 17.77 20.24 -45.84
CA GLN A 136 17.43 21.64 -45.56
C GLN A 136 15.94 21.94 -45.74
N GLU A 137 15.29 21.32 -46.73
CA GLU A 137 13.87 21.47 -47.00
C GLU A 137 13.00 20.71 -45.99
N LEU A 138 13.29 19.42 -45.77
CA LEU A 138 12.41 18.54 -44.97
C LEU A 138 12.61 18.68 -43.46
N LYS A 139 13.77 19.18 -43.01
CA LYS A 139 14.03 19.45 -41.59
C LYS A 139 13.02 20.40 -40.99
N LEU A 140 12.44 21.30 -41.80
CA LEU A 140 11.39 22.22 -41.38
C LEU A 140 10.07 21.51 -41.03
N LEU A 141 9.85 20.27 -41.53
CA LEU A 141 8.67 19.46 -41.23
C LEU A 141 8.82 18.68 -39.92
N ASN A 142 10.03 18.63 -39.36
CA ASN A 142 10.26 18.12 -38.02
C ASN A 142 9.85 19.17 -36.98
N ARG A 143 9.10 18.74 -35.96
CA ARG A 143 8.77 19.61 -34.83
C ARG A 143 10.03 20.06 -34.06
N PHE A 144 11.03 19.18 -34.00
CA PHE A 144 12.32 19.46 -33.37
C PHE A 144 13.42 19.10 -34.37
N GLY A 145 14.29 20.07 -34.71
CA GLY A 145 15.33 19.88 -35.72
C GLY A 145 16.37 18.80 -35.39
N ASN A 146 16.43 18.36 -34.13
CA ASN A 146 17.32 17.30 -33.62
C ASN A 146 16.59 15.96 -33.35
N ILE A 147 15.35 15.80 -33.83
CA ILE A 147 14.56 14.57 -33.73
C ILE A 147 13.92 14.27 -35.09
N THR A 148 14.39 13.20 -35.73
CA THR A 148 13.93 12.73 -37.04
C THR A 148 13.82 11.19 -37.04
N VAL A 149 13.48 10.61 -38.18
CA VAL A 149 13.43 9.16 -38.42
C VAL A 149 14.69 8.67 -39.12
N TYR A 150 15.01 7.39 -38.96
CA TYR A 150 16.04 6.74 -39.78
C TYR A 150 15.50 6.49 -41.19
N ASP A 151 16.39 6.56 -42.18
CA ASP A 151 16.01 6.45 -43.59
C ASP A 151 15.51 5.05 -43.95
N ASN A 152 15.99 4.01 -43.25
CA ASN A 152 15.71 2.59 -43.55
C ASN A 152 14.34 2.07 -43.09
N ASN A 153 13.67 2.76 -42.14
CA ASN A 153 12.38 2.34 -41.61
C ASN A 153 11.34 3.48 -41.52
N ARG A 154 11.62 4.64 -42.13
CA ARG A 154 10.65 5.72 -42.30
C ARG A 154 9.44 5.26 -43.12
N ILE A 155 8.30 5.90 -42.90
CA ILE A 155 7.12 5.72 -43.75
C ILE A 155 7.17 6.77 -44.86
N ALA A 156 7.23 6.31 -46.11
CA ALA A 156 7.14 7.17 -47.28
C ALA A 156 5.66 7.35 -47.68
N LEU A 157 5.21 8.60 -47.76
CA LEU A 157 3.84 8.95 -48.15
C LEU A 157 3.70 8.90 -49.68
N ARG A 158 2.65 8.23 -50.16
CA ARG A 158 2.29 8.22 -51.57
C ARG A 158 1.76 9.60 -51.99
N PRO A 159 2.20 10.13 -53.15
CA PRO A 159 1.66 11.38 -53.66
C PRO A 159 0.19 11.21 -54.05
N ILE A 160 -0.59 12.28 -53.92
CA ILE A 160 -2.00 12.31 -54.34
C ILE A 160 -2.15 13.31 -55.49
N GLU A 161 -2.46 12.80 -56.67
CA GLU A 161 -2.69 13.62 -57.88
C GLU A 161 -3.76 14.70 -57.63
N GLY A 162 -3.51 15.91 -58.13
CA GLY A 162 -4.41 17.05 -58.00
C GLY A 162 -4.33 17.79 -56.65
N HIS A 163 -3.52 17.31 -55.70
CA HIS A 163 -3.36 17.93 -54.37
C HIS A 163 -1.92 18.35 -54.11
N ALA A 164 -1.63 19.65 -54.28
CA ALA A 164 -0.26 20.20 -54.21
C ALA A 164 0.42 20.00 -52.83
N ASP A 165 -0.36 19.98 -51.75
CA ASP A 165 0.14 19.71 -50.39
C ASP A 165 0.51 18.24 -50.15
N CYS A 166 0.02 17.35 -51.02
CA CYS A 166 0.20 15.90 -50.96
C CYS A 166 1.21 15.37 -51.99
N GLN A 167 2.21 16.16 -52.40
CA GLN A 167 3.23 15.71 -53.36
C GLN A 167 4.50 15.15 -52.69
N ARG A 168 4.84 15.66 -51.50
CA ARG A 168 6.03 15.21 -50.74
C ARG A 168 5.87 13.78 -50.23
N ASP A 169 6.96 13.03 -50.12
CA ASP A 169 6.96 11.66 -49.57
C ASP A 169 7.33 11.58 -48.08
N PHE A 170 7.78 12.70 -47.48
CA PHE A 170 8.30 12.70 -46.12
C PHE A 170 7.25 13.04 -45.07
N ILE A 171 7.22 12.20 -44.03
CA ILE A 171 6.62 12.49 -42.72
C ILE A 171 7.55 11.96 -41.63
N ASN A 172 7.63 12.67 -40.50
CA ASN A 172 8.39 12.19 -39.33
C ASN A 172 7.62 11.07 -38.62
N ALA A 173 7.57 9.90 -39.25
CA ALA A 173 6.96 8.67 -38.77
C ALA A 173 7.78 7.47 -39.25
N CYS A 174 7.91 6.44 -38.41
CA CYS A 174 8.57 5.20 -38.76
C CYS A 174 7.78 4.02 -38.19
N TYR A 175 7.96 2.85 -38.80
CA TYR A 175 7.51 1.61 -38.19
C TYR A 175 8.42 1.26 -37.03
N VAL A 176 7.82 0.70 -35.98
CA VAL A 176 8.52 0.16 -34.83
C VAL A 176 8.06 -1.30 -34.68
N ASP A 177 9.02 -2.21 -34.86
CA ASP A 177 8.84 -3.66 -34.77
C ASP A 177 9.26 -4.17 -33.39
N VAL A 178 8.66 -5.27 -32.95
CA VAL A 178 8.86 -5.84 -31.62
C VAL A 178 9.13 -7.35 -31.65
N GLY A 179 9.77 -7.85 -32.71
CA GLY A 179 10.26 -9.24 -32.82
C GLY A 179 11.01 -9.70 -31.57
N HIS A 180 11.05 -11.02 -31.32
CA HIS A 180 11.64 -11.60 -30.10
C HIS A 180 13.09 -11.12 -29.88
N LEU A 181 13.42 -10.78 -28.62
CA LEU A 181 14.77 -10.31 -28.22
C LEU A 181 15.81 -11.45 -28.24
N PHE A 182 15.35 -12.71 -28.32
CA PHE A 182 16.19 -13.90 -28.38
C PHE A 182 15.88 -14.69 -29.66
N PRO A 183 16.78 -14.72 -30.66
CA PRO A 183 16.81 -15.86 -31.56
C PRO A 183 17.27 -17.06 -30.73
N HIS A 184 16.44 -18.11 -30.65
CA HIS A 184 16.95 -19.39 -30.18
C HIS A 184 18.20 -19.75 -30.98
N ASN A 185 19.24 -20.22 -30.28
CA ASN A 185 20.45 -20.82 -30.84
C ASN A 185 20.13 -21.70 -32.06
N ALA A 186 20.26 -21.13 -33.25
CA ALA A 186 20.45 -21.87 -34.49
C ALA A 186 21.76 -21.36 -35.04
N ILE A 187 22.77 -22.21 -34.93
CA ILE A 187 24.05 -22.07 -35.62
C ILE A 187 23.72 -21.84 -37.10
N LEU A 188 23.88 -20.61 -37.59
CA LEU A 188 23.79 -20.28 -39.00
C LEU A 188 25.11 -20.68 -39.67
N THR A 189 25.25 -21.97 -39.99
CA THR A 189 26.09 -22.39 -41.10
C THR A 189 25.26 -22.25 -42.37
N ASP A 190 25.26 -21.05 -42.94
CA ASP A 190 25.37 -20.82 -44.39
C ASP A 190 25.05 -19.35 -44.73
N PRO A 191 25.78 -18.76 -45.69
CA PRO A 191 25.53 -17.39 -46.12
C PRO A 191 24.25 -17.31 -46.96
N PRO A 192 23.45 -16.23 -46.86
CA PRO A 192 22.17 -16.15 -47.53
C PRO A 192 22.39 -15.91 -49.04
N THR A 193 22.11 -16.94 -49.83
CA THR A 193 21.81 -16.78 -51.25
C THR A 193 20.40 -16.22 -51.40
N HIS A 194 20.25 -15.34 -52.38
CA HIS A 194 19.01 -14.65 -52.71
C HIS A 194 17.84 -15.63 -52.93
N THR A 195 16.63 -15.13 -52.68
CA THR A 195 15.33 -15.73 -53.03
C THR A 195 14.82 -16.88 -52.14
N HIS A 196 14.42 -16.58 -50.90
CA HIS A 196 13.30 -17.31 -50.29
C HIS A 196 12.44 -16.39 -49.41
N HIS A 197 11.14 -16.38 -49.71
CA HIS A 197 10.09 -15.79 -48.88
C HIS A 197 10.09 -16.43 -47.48
N HIS A 198 10.64 -15.74 -46.48
CA HIS A 198 10.55 -16.16 -45.09
C HIS A 198 9.13 -15.91 -44.53
N GLN A 199 8.30 -16.95 -44.61
CA GLN A 199 7.15 -17.14 -43.72
C GLN A 199 7.64 -17.57 -42.34
N GLY A 200 7.56 -16.68 -41.34
CA GLY A 200 7.82 -17.01 -39.94
C GLY A 200 7.75 -15.78 -39.04
N TYR A 201 6.72 -15.72 -38.19
CA TYR A 201 6.34 -14.68 -37.19
C TYR A 201 5.50 -13.49 -37.72
N LYS A 202 4.22 -13.49 -37.32
CA LYS A 202 3.07 -12.95 -38.07
C LYS A 202 2.74 -11.46 -37.92
N PHE A 203 3.56 -10.63 -37.27
CA PHE A 203 3.31 -9.18 -37.21
C PHE A 203 4.62 -8.36 -37.18
N ARG A 204 5.28 -8.22 -38.34
CA ARG A 204 6.24 -7.12 -38.55
C ARG A 204 5.49 -5.79 -38.37
N ASN A 205 6.14 -4.80 -37.75
CA ASN A 205 5.65 -3.41 -37.63
C ASN A 205 4.37 -3.23 -36.78
N LYS A 206 4.35 -3.76 -35.55
CA LYS A 206 3.22 -3.61 -34.60
C LYS A 206 2.82 -2.15 -34.36
N PHE A 207 3.77 -1.22 -34.39
CA PHE A 207 3.53 0.19 -34.10
C PHE A 207 3.97 1.11 -35.24
N ILE A 208 3.32 2.28 -35.30
CA ILE A 208 3.83 3.46 -36.00
C ILE A 208 4.15 4.51 -34.93
N ALA A 209 5.40 4.93 -34.82
CA ALA A 209 5.80 6.02 -33.95
C ALA A 209 5.97 7.30 -34.78
N THR A 210 5.25 8.37 -34.41
CA THR A 210 5.28 9.64 -35.14
C THR A 210 5.28 10.85 -34.21
N GLN A 211 5.73 12.00 -34.71
CA GLN A 211 5.63 13.27 -34.00
C GLN A 211 4.16 13.76 -33.92
N GLY A 212 3.86 14.62 -32.95
CA GLY A 212 2.60 15.35 -32.94
C GLY A 212 2.56 16.33 -34.12
N PRO A 213 1.54 16.28 -34.99
CA PRO A 213 1.51 17.06 -36.23
C PRO A 213 1.63 18.56 -35.99
N LEU A 214 2.32 19.25 -36.91
CA LEU A 214 2.40 20.70 -37.01
C LEU A 214 1.24 21.21 -37.86
N PRO A 215 0.88 22.51 -37.83
CA PRO A 215 -0.12 23.08 -38.73
C PRO A 215 0.11 22.71 -40.21
N LYS A 216 1.37 22.74 -40.66
CA LYS A 216 1.77 22.39 -42.03
C LYS A 216 1.91 20.89 -42.32
N THR A 217 1.76 20.01 -41.32
CA THR A 217 1.86 18.55 -41.50
C THR A 217 0.59 17.82 -41.08
N VAL A 218 -0.53 18.52 -40.82
CA VAL A 218 -1.80 17.88 -40.47
C VAL A 218 -2.35 17.07 -41.65
N VAL A 219 -2.20 17.58 -42.88
CA VAL A 219 -2.63 16.86 -44.08
C VAL A 219 -1.76 15.61 -44.29
N ASP A 220 -0.45 15.72 -44.12
CA ASP A 220 0.47 14.58 -44.15
C ASP A 220 0.11 13.52 -43.10
N PHE A 221 -0.31 13.93 -41.90
CA PHE A 221 -0.75 13.02 -40.85
C PHE A 221 -2.02 12.25 -41.26
N TRP A 222 -3.01 12.91 -41.85
CA TRP A 222 -4.20 12.20 -42.37
C TRP A 222 -3.89 11.33 -43.58
N ARG A 223 -2.91 11.72 -44.41
CA ARG A 223 -2.39 10.89 -45.49
C ARG A 223 -1.70 9.64 -44.96
N LEU A 224 -0.94 9.75 -43.87
CA LEU A 224 -0.39 8.60 -43.13
C LEU A 224 -1.52 7.69 -42.63
N VAL A 225 -2.54 8.24 -41.97
CA VAL A 225 -3.67 7.46 -41.44
C VAL A 225 -4.44 6.78 -42.57
N TRP A 226 -4.68 7.45 -43.70
CA TRP A 226 -5.36 6.86 -44.84
C TRP A 226 -4.54 5.78 -45.53
N GLN A 227 -3.23 5.99 -45.68
CA GLN A 227 -2.32 5.04 -46.32
C GLN A 227 -2.12 3.78 -45.50
N GLU A 228 -1.83 3.94 -44.20
CA GLU A 228 -1.46 2.86 -43.29
C GLU A 228 -2.65 2.23 -42.59
N LYS A 229 -3.82 2.88 -42.65
CA LYS A 229 -5.10 2.43 -42.10
C LYS A 229 -5.00 1.92 -40.65
N PRO A 230 -4.33 2.64 -39.73
CA PRO A 230 -4.24 2.20 -38.35
C PRO A 230 -5.66 2.17 -37.75
N PRO A 231 -6.09 1.06 -37.13
CA PRO A 231 -7.42 1.00 -36.49
C PRO A 231 -7.48 1.87 -35.23
N THR A 232 -6.33 2.29 -34.71
CA THR A 232 -6.22 2.98 -33.42
C THR A 232 -5.07 3.99 -33.44
N ILE A 233 -5.35 5.20 -32.97
CA ILE A 233 -4.38 6.27 -32.73
C ILE A 233 -4.24 6.48 -31.23
N VAL A 234 -3.02 6.58 -30.71
CA VAL A 234 -2.72 6.80 -29.30
C VAL A 234 -1.92 8.08 -29.14
N MET A 235 -2.56 9.10 -28.59
CA MET A 235 -2.01 10.42 -28.31
C MET A 235 -1.65 10.53 -26.82
N VAL A 236 -0.36 10.66 -26.50
CA VAL A 236 0.14 10.68 -25.11
C VAL A 236 0.63 12.07 -24.68
N THR A 237 -0.05 13.14 -25.12
CA THR A 237 0.29 14.53 -24.80
C THR A 237 -0.96 15.40 -24.88
N ASN A 238 -1.00 16.49 -24.12
CA ASN A 238 -2.01 17.53 -24.32
C ASN A 238 -1.64 18.41 -25.53
N LEU A 239 -2.60 19.15 -26.08
CA LEU A 239 -2.34 20.07 -27.20
C LEU A 239 -1.35 21.18 -26.80
N LYS A 240 -1.48 21.66 -25.56
CA LYS A 240 -0.66 22.69 -24.95
C LYS A 240 -0.34 22.29 -23.51
N GLU A 241 0.90 22.53 -23.10
CA GLU A 241 1.43 22.26 -21.76
C GLU A 241 2.19 23.51 -21.30
N GLY A 242 1.77 24.11 -20.19
CA GLY A 242 2.08 25.49 -19.83
C GLY A 242 1.79 26.45 -20.99
N THR A 243 2.82 27.13 -21.48
CA THR A 243 2.73 28.05 -22.63
C THR A 243 3.06 27.38 -23.97
N LYS A 244 3.58 26.15 -23.97
CA LYS A 244 4.16 25.52 -25.17
C LYS A 244 3.13 24.64 -25.89
N ILE A 245 2.98 24.85 -27.20
CA ILE A 245 2.17 23.99 -28.07
C ILE A 245 2.93 22.69 -28.33
N LYS A 246 2.36 21.57 -27.93
CA LYS A 246 2.96 20.23 -28.05
C LYS A 246 2.47 19.46 -29.27
N CYS A 247 1.23 19.68 -29.67
CA CYS A 247 0.58 19.00 -30.79
C CYS A 247 -0.50 19.92 -31.40
N GLN A 248 -0.62 19.94 -32.73
CA GLN A 248 -1.74 20.59 -33.40
C GLN A 248 -2.98 19.70 -33.29
N GLN A 249 -4.15 20.30 -33.04
CA GLN A 249 -5.40 19.55 -33.11
C GLN A 249 -5.65 19.12 -34.56
N TYR A 250 -5.63 17.81 -34.80
CA TYR A 250 -5.81 17.19 -36.12
C TYR A 250 -7.20 16.55 -36.28
N TRP A 251 -8.14 16.79 -35.37
CA TRP A 251 -9.52 16.30 -35.44
C TRP A 251 -10.51 17.47 -35.38
N PRO A 252 -11.74 17.34 -35.92
CA PRO A 252 -12.79 18.35 -35.74
C PRO A 252 -13.16 18.50 -34.25
N ALA A 253 -13.42 19.72 -33.79
CA ALA A 253 -13.94 19.94 -32.43
C ALA A 253 -15.38 19.42 -32.28
N SER A 254 -16.16 19.48 -33.35
CA SER A 254 -17.49 18.89 -33.47
C SER A 254 -17.80 18.62 -34.95
N GLY A 255 -18.70 17.68 -35.23
CA GLY A 255 -19.16 17.38 -36.59
C GLY A 255 -18.04 16.94 -37.53
N THR A 256 -17.99 17.54 -38.72
CA THR A 256 -17.10 17.15 -39.81
C THR A 256 -16.16 18.29 -40.20
N ARG A 257 -14.89 17.96 -40.48
CA ARG A 257 -13.90 18.89 -41.02
C ARG A 257 -13.06 18.23 -42.11
N ASN A 258 -12.71 19.00 -43.13
CA ASN A 258 -11.77 18.57 -44.16
C ASN A 258 -10.33 18.96 -43.78
N PHE A 259 -9.40 18.04 -43.99
CA PHE A 259 -7.96 18.22 -43.86
C PHE A 259 -7.31 17.84 -45.19
N GLY A 260 -7.06 18.83 -46.05
CA GLY A 260 -6.70 18.57 -47.45
C GLY A 260 -7.81 17.74 -48.11
N PRO A 261 -7.49 16.61 -48.76
CA PRO A 261 -8.50 15.76 -49.41
C PRO A 261 -9.23 14.79 -48.45
N PHE A 262 -8.92 14.82 -47.16
CA PHE A 262 -9.50 13.90 -46.18
C PHE A 262 -10.63 14.56 -45.42
N GLN A 263 -11.83 14.01 -45.54
CA GLN A 263 -12.95 14.40 -44.69
C GLN A 263 -12.94 13.56 -43.43
N VAL A 264 -12.98 14.21 -42.26
CA VAL A 264 -12.96 13.56 -40.95
C VAL A 264 -14.15 14.03 -40.13
N THR A 265 -14.89 13.07 -39.58
CA THR A 265 -16.07 13.29 -38.73
C THR A 265 -15.83 12.69 -37.37
N ILE A 266 -16.10 13.44 -36.30
CA ILE A 266 -16.18 12.88 -34.95
C ILE A 266 -17.55 12.24 -34.77
N SER A 267 -17.60 10.93 -34.58
CA SER A 267 -18.84 10.17 -34.40
C SER A 267 -19.20 10.02 -32.93
N GLU A 268 -18.19 9.81 -32.08
CA GLU A 268 -18.35 9.60 -30.63
C GLU A 268 -17.17 10.26 -29.92
N GLU A 269 -17.41 10.86 -28.76
CA GLU A 269 -16.38 11.33 -27.84
C GLU A 269 -16.77 10.94 -26.41
N GLN A 270 -15.84 10.34 -25.68
CA GLN A 270 -16.00 10.04 -24.26
C GLN A 270 -14.78 10.55 -23.50
N THR A 271 -15.02 11.54 -22.65
CA THR A 271 -14.00 12.14 -21.77
C THR A 271 -14.06 11.50 -20.39
N LEU A 272 -12.91 10.98 -19.94
CA LEU A 272 -12.69 10.45 -18.60
C LEU A 272 -11.65 11.30 -17.86
N ALA A 273 -11.42 11.02 -16.57
CA ALA A 273 -10.50 11.81 -15.76
C ALA A 273 -9.05 11.81 -16.30
N ASP A 274 -8.57 10.67 -16.81
CA ASP A 274 -7.17 10.51 -17.20
C ASP A 274 -6.94 10.48 -18.72
N TYR A 275 -7.99 10.26 -19.50
CA TYR A 275 -7.93 10.17 -20.95
C TYR A 275 -9.26 10.44 -21.63
N THR A 276 -9.22 10.75 -22.92
CA THR A 276 -10.39 10.89 -23.79
C THR A 276 -10.33 9.84 -24.90
N THR A 277 -11.48 9.29 -25.29
CA THR A 277 -11.60 8.41 -26.46
C THR A 277 -12.48 9.05 -27.51
N ARG A 278 -12.11 8.93 -28.78
CA ARG A 278 -12.87 9.45 -29.92
C ARG A 278 -13.01 8.39 -30.99
N THR A 279 -14.22 8.20 -31.50
CA THR A 279 -14.44 7.47 -32.75
C THR A 279 -14.43 8.48 -33.89
N LEU A 280 -13.44 8.38 -34.78
CA LEU A 280 -13.31 9.22 -35.96
C LEU A 280 -13.65 8.40 -37.22
N LEU A 281 -14.52 8.95 -38.06
CA LEU A 281 -14.80 8.43 -39.40
C LEU A 281 -14.05 9.28 -40.40
N TYR A 282 -13.24 8.68 -41.27
CA TYR A 282 -12.49 9.40 -42.29
C TYR A 282 -12.67 8.80 -43.68
N ARG A 283 -12.64 9.63 -44.72
CA ARG A 283 -12.66 9.20 -46.13
C ARG A 283 -11.82 10.13 -47.00
N TYR A 284 -11.30 9.59 -48.09
CA TYR A 284 -10.65 10.39 -49.13
C TYR A 284 -11.68 10.80 -50.19
N LEU A 285 -11.67 12.08 -50.58
CA LEU A 285 -12.67 12.68 -51.46
C LEU A 285 -12.21 12.64 -52.93
N LYS A 286 -12.19 11.47 -53.58
CA LYS A 286 -12.00 11.35 -55.04
C LYS A 286 -13.11 10.50 -55.66
N GLY A 287 -14.12 11.14 -56.25
CA GLY A 287 -15.28 10.46 -56.83
C GLY A 287 -16.21 9.86 -55.77
N SER A 288 -17.48 9.70 -56.10
CA SER A 288 -18.61 9.51 -55.15
C SER A 288 -18.73 8.13 -54.47
N SER A 289 -17.68 7.31 -54.38
CA SER A 289 -17.80 5.90 -53.96
C SER A 289 -16.91 5.42 -52.79
N GLU A 290 -16.03 6.23 -52.21
CA GLU A 290 -15.20 5.76 -51.08
C GLU A 290 -15.99 5.69 -49.75
N ARG A 291 -16.04 4.48 -49.17
CA ARG A 291 -16.63 4.21 -47.85
C ARG A 291 -15.78 4.83 -46.75
N ALA A 292 -16.43 5.49 -45.80
CA ALA A 292 -15.76 5.99 -44.60
C ALA A 292 -15.15 4.86 -43.76
N LEU A 293 -13.87 5.02 -43.41
CA LEU A 293 -13.13 4.15 -42.52
C LEU A 293 -13.22 4.67 -41.09
N LYS A 294 -13.22 3.76 -40.11
CA LYS A 294 -13.26 4.07 -38.68
C LYS A 294 -11.86 3.96 -38.08
N VAL A 295 -11.47 4.96 -37.30
CA VAL A 295 -10.30 4.93 -36.42
C VAL A 295 -10.68 5.42 -35.03
N THR A 296 -10.23 4.72 -33.99
CA THR A 296 -10.44 5.14 -32.60
C THR A 296 -9.20 5.87 -32.11
N GLN A 297 -9.33 7.11 -31.66
CA GLN A 297 -8.27 7.86 -31.00
C GLN A 297 -8.39 7.69 -29.48
N PHE A 298 -7.30 7.30 -28.84
CA PHE A 298 -7.11 7.30 -27.40
C PHE A 298 -6.15 8.43 -27.04
N HIS A 299 -6.61 9.38 -26.23
CA HIS A 299 -5.86 10.58 -25.86
C HIS A 299 -5.62 10.61 -24.36
N PHE A 300 -4.42 10.25 -23.92
CA PHE A 300 -4.02 10.32 -22.51
C PHE A 300 -3.72 11.78 -22.11
N THR A 301 -4.48 12.31 -21.17
CA THR A 301 -4.47 13.72 -20.76
C THR A 301 -3.83 13.96 -19.39
N ALA A 302 -3.67 12.90 -18.58
CA ALA A 302 -3.11 12.98 -17.22
C ALA A 302 -1.58 12.98 -17.14
N TRP A 303 -0.84 12.96 -18.26
CA TRP A 303 0.62 13.10 -18.20
C TRP A 303 1.01 14.55 -17.85
N PRO A 304 1.78 14.80 -16.79
CA PRO A 304 2.12 16.15 -16.37
C PRO A 304 3.05 16.89 -17.34
N ASP A 305 2.99 18.22 -17.28
CA ASP A 305 3.82 19.13 -18.09
C ASP A 305 5.33 18.93 -17.85
N HIS A 306 5.70 18.59 -16.61
CA HIS A 306 7.06 18.29 -16.18
C HIS A 306 7.13 16.89 -15.56
N GLY A 307 8.16 16.11 -15.94
CA GLY A 307 8.41 14.77 -15.41
C GLY A 307 7.48 13.68 -15.97
N VAL A 308 7.07 12.78 -15.08
CA VAL A 308 6.26 11.59 -15.32
C VAL A 308 5.04 11.60 -14.40
N PRO A 309 3.97 10.84 -14.71
CA PRO A 309 2.89 10.63 -13.75
C PRO A 309 3.45 10.09 -12.43
N ASP A 310 2.88 10.52 -11.30
CA ASP A 310 3.41 10.12 -9.99
C ASP A 310 3.15 8.65 -9.67
N TYR A 311 2.18 8.05 -10.37
CA TYR A 311 1.77 6.66 -10.22
C TYR A 311 1.40 6.10 -11.58
N ALA A 312 1.62 4.81 -11.78
CA ALA A 312 1.40 4.15 -13.06
C ALA A 312 -0.07 3.76 -13.31
N THR A 313 -0.92 3.77 -12.29
CA THR A 313 -2.31 3.30 -12.39
C THR A 313 -3.08 3.90 -13.58
N PRO A 314 -3.06 5.23 -13.83
CA PRO A 314 -3.77 5.81 -14.97
C PRO A 314 -3.26 5.30 -16.33
N ILE A 315 -1.93 5.20 -16.51
CA ILE A 315 -1.36 4.78 -17.79
C ILE A 315 -1.56 3.28 -18.03
N LEU A 316 -1.54 2.46 -16.98
CA LEU A 316 -1.83 1.03 -17.06
C LEU A 316 -3.30 0.76 -17.39
N ALA A 317 -4.23 1.49 -16.76
CA ALA A 317 -5.65 1.42 -17.09
C ALA A 317 -5.92 1.83 -18.55
N PHE A 318 -5.28 2.92 -19.00
CA PHE A 318 -5.33 3.39 -20.37
C PHE A 318 -4.78 2.36 -21.36
N HIS A 319 -3.61 1.78 -21.07
CA HIS A 319 -2.99 0.71 -21.85
C HIS A 319 -3.89 -0.52 -21.96
N LYS A 320 -4.46 -0.98 -20.84
CA LYS A 320 -5.39 -2.11 -20.81
C LYS A 320 -6.63 -1.86 -21.68
N LYS A 321 -7.18 -0.65 -21.63
CA LYS A 321 -8.32 -0.24 -22.48
C LYS A 321 -7.96 -0.30 -23.96
N ILE A 322 -6.79 0.21 -24.35
CA ILE A 322 -6.28 0.13 -25.73
C ILE A 322 -6.20 -1.33 -26.17
N ARG A 323 -5.59 -2.21 -25.37
CA ARG A 323 -5.43 -3.63 -25.72
C ARG A 323 -6.74 -4.39 -25.85
N LYS A 324 -7.75 -4.06 -25.05
CA LYS A 324 -9.08 -4.69 -25.13
C LYS A 324 -9.80 -4.34 -26.44
N GLN A 325 -9.56 -3.14 -27.00
CA GLN A 325 -10.24 -2.68 -28.21
C GLN A 325 -9.42 -2.87 -29.50
N HIS A 326 -8.10 -2.75 -29.41
CA HIS A 326 -7.20 -2.86 -30.54
C HIS A 326 -6.98 -4.34 -30.93
N ARG A 327 -7.19 -4.65 -32.20
CA ARG A 327 -6.89 -5.97 -32.77
C ARG A 327 -5.65 -5.84 -33.66
N PRO A 328 -4.50 -6.44 -33.30
CA PRO A 328 -3.27 -6.35 -34.11
C PRO A 328 -3.45 -6.82 -35.56
N SER A 329 -4.38 -7.75 -35.81
CA SER A 329 -4.72 -8.21 -37.16
C SER A 329 -5.34 -7.16 -38.08
N LYS A 330 -5.78 -6.01 -37.55
CA LYS A 330 -6.43 -4.94 -38.33
C LYS A 330 -5.48 -3.81 -38.75
N GLY A 331 -4.21 -3.87 -38.38
CA GLY A 331 -3.20 -2.85 -38.70
C GLY A 331 -2.42 -2.37 -37.47
N PRO A 332 -1.39 -1.54 -37.68
CA PRO A 332 -0.50 -1.10 -36.61
C PRO A 332 -1.16 -0.12 -35.64
N LEU A 333 -0.66 -0.09 -34.40
CA LEU A 333 -1.02 0.94 -33.42
C LEU A 333 -0.21 2.21 -33.69
N LEU A 334 -0.86 3.29 -34.10
CA LEU A 334 -0.18 4.58 -34.32
C LEU A 334 -0.07 5.32 -32.98
N VAL A 335 1.15 5.57 -32.49
CA VAL A 335 1.42 6.21 -31.20
C VAL A 335 2.21 7.50 -31.42
N HIS A 336 1.76 8.59 -30.80
CA HIS A 336 2.46 9.87 -30.86
C HIS A 336 2.36 10.66 -29.55
N CYS A 337 3.32 11.55 -29.34
CA CYS A 337 3.28 12.58 -28.31
C CYS A 337 3.58 13.94 -28.96
N SER A 338 4.56 14.68 -28.47
CA SER A 338 5.08 15.88 -29.14
C SER A 338 6.16 15.52 -30.16
N ALA A 339 7.28 14.93 -29.72
CA ALA A 339 8.38 14.49 -30.60
C ALA A 339 8.23 13.05 -31.13
N GLY A 340 7.33 12.27 -30.52
CA GLY A 340 7.16 10.85 -30.86
C GLY A 340 8.26 9.93 -30.35
N VAL A 341 8.99 10.30 -29.30
CA VAL A 341 10.14 9.51 -28.77
C VAL A 341 10.10 9.30 -27.25
N GLY A 342 9.77 10.34 -26.46
CA GLY A 342 9.73 10.25 -24.98
C GLY A 342 8.55 9.43 -24.46
N ARG A 343 7.40 10.09 -24.22
CA ARG A 343 6.16 9.42 -23.75
C ARG A 343 5.67 8.30 -24.68
N THR A 344 5.88 8.48 -25.99
CA THR A 344 5.63 7.44 -27.01
C THR A 344 6.50 6.21 -26.76
N GLY A 345 7.80 6.39 -26.54
CA GLY A 345 8.71 5.30 -26.20
C GLY A 345 8.34 4.64 -24.89
N THR A 346 8.03 5.43 -23.85
CA THR A 346 7.58 4.90 -22.56
C THR A 346 6.39 3.96 -22.68
N LEU A 347 5.33 4.38 -23.39
CA LEU A 347 4.13 3.54 -23.56
C LEU A 347 4.41 2.28 -24.38
N ILE A 348 5.22 2.38 -25.44
CA ILE A 348 5.60 1.23 -26.27
C ILE A 348 6.46 0.25 -25.46
N THR A 349 7.41 0.74 -24.66
CA THR A 349 8.22 -0.11 -23.77
C THR A 349 7.35 -0.82 -22.75
N ILE A 350 6.41 -0.13 -22.09
CA ILE A 350 5.47 -0.75 -21.14
C ILE A 350 4.69 -1.87 -21.84
N ASP A 351 4.09 -1.60 -23.01
CA ASP A 351 3.34 -2.63 -23.73
C ASP A 351 4.20 -3.84 -24.08
N ARG A 352 5.44 -3.61 -24.52
CA ARG A 352 6.33 -4.69 -24.93
C ARG A 352 6.77 -5.52 -23.73
N VAL A 353 7.20 -4.89 -22.64
CA VAL A 353 7.64 -5.60 -21.44
C VAL A 353 6.48 -6.41 -20.84
N LEU A 354 5.24 -5.90 -20.87
CA LEU A 354 4.06 -6.67 -20.47
C LEU A 354 3.79 -7.87 -21.38
N ASP A 355 3.99 -7.73 -22.71
CA ASP A 355 3.96 -8.88 -23.64
C ASP A 355 5.04 -9.92 -23.33
N GLN A 356 6.24 -9.46 -22.96
CA GLN A 356 7.36 -10.32 -22.57
C GLN A 356 7.04 -11.09 -21.28
N ILE A 357 6.54 -10.40 -20.26
CA ILE A 357 6.12 -11.01 -18.99
C ILE A 357 5.04 -12.08 -19.22
N ALA A 358 4.07 -11.81 -20.09
CA ALA A 358 3.00 -12.75 -20.37
C ALA A 358 3.51 -14.06 -21.01
N LYS A 359 4.53 -13.99 -21.88
CA LYS A 359 5.05 -15.12 -22.66
C LYS A 359 6.25 -15.81 -22.01
N GLU A 360 7.19 -15.05 -21.48
CA GLU A 360 8.53 -15.49 -21.10
C GLU A 360 8.76 -15.45 -19.58
N LYS A 361 7.86 -14.82 -18.80
CA LYS A 361 8.01 -14.63 -17.33
C LYS A 361 9.30 -13.91 -16.93
N MET A 362 9.83 -13.09 -17.83
CA MET A 362 11.02 -12.27 -17.65
C MET A 362 10.74 -10.80 -17.99
N VAL A 363 11.55 -9.92 -17.41
CA VAL A 363 11.52 -8.47 -17.58
C VAL A 363 12.87 -8.00 -18.09
N ASP A 364 12.89 -7.33 -19.24
CA ASP A 364 14.10 -6.71 -19.79
C ASP A 364 13.79 -5.29 -20.32
N VAL A 365 13.75 -4.31 -19.42
CA VAL A 365 13.46 -2.92 -19.79
C VAL A 365 14.60 -2.33 -20.62
N ALA A 366 15.85 -2.55 -20.21
CA ALA A 366 17.03 -2.01 -20.89
C ALA A 366 17.15 -2.52 -22.33
N GLY A 367 17.05 -3.84 -22.54
CA GLY A 367 17.11 -4.45 -23.86
C GLY A 367 15.95 -4.03 -24.77
N VAL A 368 14.74 -3.90 -24.23
CA VAL A 368 13.61 -3.35 -25.00
C VAL A 368 13.88 -1.90 -25.42
N VAL A 369 14.33 -1.02 -24.51
CA VAL A 369 14.62 0.38 -24.86
C VAL A 369 15.76 0.46 -25.89
N GLN A 370 16.79 -0.35 -25.73
CA GLN A 370 17.91 -0.45 -26.66
C GLN A 370 17.43 -0.87 -28.06
N HIS A 371 16.57 -1.88 -28.14
CA HIS A 371 15.96 -2.31 -29.39
C HIS A 371 15.13 -1.20 -30.05
N LEU A 372 14.33 -0.46 -29.27
CA LEU A 372 13.55 0.67 -29.76
C LEU A 372 14.43 1.80 -30.29
N ARG A 373 15.56 2.11 -29.63
CA ARG A 373 16.54 3.12 -30.10
C ARG A 373 17.23 2.73 -31.41
N GLY A 374 17.31 1.43 -31.69
CA GLY A 374 17.73 0.88 -32.97
C GLY A 374 16.77 1.20 -34.13
N GLN A 375 15.49 1.44 -33.85
CA GLN A 375 14.48 1.71 -34.87
C GLN A 375 14.03 3.17 -34.90
N ARG A 376 14.05 3.88 -33.78
CA ARG A 376 13.76 5.31 -33.72
C ARG A 376 14.65 5.95 -32.69
N MET A 377 15.34 7.02 -33.08
CA MET A 377 16.23 7.74 -32.18
C MET A 377 15.53 8.21 -30.90
N LYS A 378 16.26 8.21 -29.78
CA LYS A 378 15.87 8.80 -28.48
C LYS A 378 14.58 8.24 -27.87
N MET A 379 14.17 7.03 -28.26
CA MET A 379 13.06 6.35 -27.61
C MET A 379 13.35 6.21 -26.10
N VAL A 380 12.38 6.63 -25.28
CA VAL A 380 12.56 6.92 -23.84
C VAL A 380 13.65 7.99 -23.65
N GLN A 381 13.21 9.24 -23.50
CA GLN A 381 14.04 10.41 -23.75
C GLN A 381 14.83 10.88 -22.52
N ASN A 382 14.36 10.55 -21.31
CA ASN A 382 15.01 10.97 -20.07
C ASN A 382 15.00 9.85 -19.00
N PRO A 383 15.86 9.96 -17.97
CA PRO A 383 15.94 8.96 -16.90
C PRO A 383 14.62 8.81 -16.14
N GLU A 384 13.84 9.87 -15.94
CA GLU A 384 12.59 9.81 -15.19
C GLU A 384 11.55 8.93 -15.88
N GLN A 385 11.47 9.00 -17.21
CA GLN A 385 10.65 8.10 -18.03
C GLN A 385 11.12 6.65 -17.94
N TYR A 386 12.43 6.43 -17.86
CA TYR A 386 13.02 5.11 -17.74
C TYR A 386 12.73 4.47 -16.37
N ILE A 387 12.85 5.23 -15.29
CA ILE A 387 12.48 4.83 -13.94
C ILE A 387 10.97 4.53 -13.88
N PHE A 388 10.14 5.43 -14.42
CA PHE A 388 8.69 5.24 -14.43
C PHE A 388 8.23 3.96 -15.16
N ILE A 389 8.97 3.51 -16.18
CA ILE A 389 8.68 2.21 -16.82
C ILE A 389 8.84 1.06 -15.81
N HIS A 390 9.90 1.08 -15.00
CA HIS A 390 10.12 0.06 -13.97
C HIS A 390 8.99 0.08 -12.94
N ASP A 391 8.61 1.27 -12.46
CA ASP A 391 7.51 1.44 -11.51
C ASP A 391 6.18 0.94 -12.09
N ALA A 392 5.91 1.23 -13.37
CA ALA A 392 4.71 0.78 -14.05
C ALA A 392 4.67 -0.72 -14.26
N ILE A 393 5.80 -1.34 -14.60
CA ILE A 393 5.88 -2.80 -14.75
C ILE A 393 5.75 -3.48 -13.38
N LEU A 394 6.40 -2.96 -12.34
CA LEU A 394 6.30 -3.50 -10.99
C LEU A 394 4.84 -3.45 -10.52
N GLU A 395 4.21 -2.29 -10.69
CA GLU A 395 2.80 -2.11 -10.39
C GLU A 395 1.92 -3.13 -11.13
N ALA A 396 2.13 -3.32 -12.44
CA ALA A 396 1.33 -4.24 -13.25
C ALA A 396 1.49 -5.70 -12.80
N VAL A 397 2.71 -6.15 -12.49
CA VAL A 397 2.95 -7.53 -12.03
C VAL A 397 2.46 -7.76 -10.61
N THR A 398 2.61 -6.78 -9.71
CA THR A 398 2.14 -6.87 -8.33
C THR A 398 0.62 -6.82 -8.26
N CYS A 399 -0.01 -5.91 -9.02
CA CYS A 399 -1.45 -5.67 -8.97
C CYS A 399 -2.26 -6.64 -9.84
N GLY A 400 -1.71 -7.25 -10.89
CA GLY A 400 -2.44 -8.15 -11.79
C GLY A 400 -3.74 -7.56 -12.37
N ASP A 401 -4.66 -8.43 -12.80
CA ASP A 401 -5.98 -8.03 -13.29
C ASP A 401 -7.05 -8.17 -12.19
N THR A 402 -7.61 -7.05 -11.74
CA THR A 402 -8.67 -6.96 -10.72
C THR A 402 -10.04 -6.57 -11.27
N GLN A 403 -10.16 -6.42 -12.59
CA GLN A 403 -11.39 -5.97 -13.23
C GLN A 403 -12.40 -7.11 -13.34
N ILE A 404 -13.66 -6.82 -13.00
CA ILE A 404 -14.79 -7.75 -13.03
C ILE A 404 -15.87 -7.17 -13.96
N GLY A 405 -16.48 -8.00 -14.81
CA GLY A 405 -17.66 -7.58 -15.58
C GLY A 405 -18.86 -7.37 -14.66
N ALA A 406 -19.72 -6.38 -14.95
CA ALA A 406 -20.89 -6.10 -14.09
C ALA A 406 -21.78 -7.34 -13.88
N SER A 407 -21.96 -8.15 -14.93
CA SER A 407 -22.70 -9.43 -14.90
C SER A 407 -22.06 -10.49 -13.99
N ASP A 408 -20.74 -10.46 -13.81
CA ASP A 408 -19.99 -11.45 -13.05
C ASP A 408 -19.80 -11.05 -11.58
N LEU A 409 -20.22 -9.83 -11.19
CA LEU A 409 -19.94 -9.28 -9.86
C LEU A 409 -20.41 -10.19 -8.73
N ARG A 410 -21.64 -10.72 -8.83
CA ARG A 410 -22.23 -11.60 -7.81
C ARG A 410 -21.39 -12.87 -7.62
N ARG A 411 -20.97 -13.49 -8.73
CA ARG A 411 -20.11 -14.68 -8.73
C ARG A 411 -18.72 -14.35 -8.18
N SER A 412 -18.13 -13.24 -8.57
CA SER A 412 -16.81 -12.82 -8.09
C SER A 412 -16.80 -12.53 -6.60
N ILE A 413 -17.84 -11.92 -6.02
CA ILE A 413 -17.98 -11.72 -4.57
C ILE A 413 -17.97 -13.07 -3.84
N GLN A 414 -18.69 -14.07 -4.36
CA GLN A 414 -18.70 -15.42 -3.78
C GLN A 414 -17.30 -16.06 -3.83
N ILE A 415 -16.59 -15.94 -4.96
CA ILE A 415 -15.23 -16.47 -5.12
C ILE A 415 -14.26 -15.78 -4.15
N LEU A 416 -14.27 -14.45 -4.10
CA LEU A 416 -13.40 -13.65 -3.23
C LEU A 416 -13.69 -13.86 -1.73
N SER A 417 -14.90 -14.34 -1.38
CA SER A 417 -15.27 -14.66 0.00
C SER A 417 -14.74 -16.02 0.48
N ARG A 418 -14.35 -16.92 -0.44
CA ARG A 418 -13.82 -18.26 -0.07
C ARG A 418 -12.42 -18.11 0.51
N ARG A 419 -12.13 -18.88 1.56
CA ARG A 419 -10.77 -18.97 2.13
C ARG A 419 -9.91 -19.90 1.29
N ASP A 420 -8.72 -19.44 0.96
CA ASP A 420 -7.70 -20.24 0.29
C ASP A 420 -7.12 -21.28 1.27
N PRO A 421 -7.07 -22.58 0.93
CA PRO A 421 -6.59 -23.63 1.83
C PRO A 421 -5.12 -23.51 2.24
N LYS A 422 -4.27 -22.87 1.41
CA LYS A 422 -2.83 -22.72 1.66
C LYS A 422 -2.52 -21.50 2.52
N THR A 423 -3.21 -20.39 2.27
CA THR A 423 -2.94 -19.11 2.96
C THR A 423 -3.91 -18.80 4.10
N SER A 424 -5.03 -19.54 4.20
CA SER A 424 -6.16 -19.28 5.12
C SER A 424 -6.82 -17.90 4.98
N MET A 425 -6.44 -17.12 3.97
CA MET A 425 -6.98 -15.79 3.65
C MET A 425 -8.10 -15.89 2.61
N THR A 426 -9.08 -14.99 2.70
CA THR A 426 -10.05 -14.77 1.62
C THR A 426 -9.43 -14.00 0.46
N GLY A 427 -9.99 -14.10 -0.74
CA GLY A 427 -9.52 -13.30 -1.89
C GLY A 427 -9.58 -11.79 -1.63
N PHE A 428 -10.58 -11.31 -0.87
CA PHE A 428 -10.61 -9.91 -0.43
C PHE A 428 -9.45 -9.58 0.52
N GLU A 429 -9.10 -10.49 1.43
CA GLU A 429 -7.94 -10.31 2.32
C GLU A 429 -6.63 -10.33 1.55
N SER A 430 -6.50 -11.21 0.56
CA SER A 430 -5.32 -11.23 -0.31
C SER A 430 -5.18 -9.89 -1.02
N GLN A 431 -6.23 -9.37 -1.67
CA GLN A 431 -6.17 -8.06 -2.35
C GLN A 431 -5.83 -6.90 -1.40
N PHE A 432 -6.28 -6.97 -0.15
CA PHE A 432 -6.22 -5.84 0.77
C PHE A 432 -5.01 -5.84 1.73
N LYS A 433 -4.53 -7.00 2.19
CA LYS A 433 -3.49 -7.14 3.23
C LYS A 433 -2.16 -7.64 2.67
N ALA A 434 -1.06 -7.03 3.12
CA ALA A 434 0.28 -7.55 2.89
C ALA A 434 0.54 -8.80 3.77
N SER A 435 0.71 -9.98 3.18
CA SER A 435 1.30 -11.10 3.92
C SER A 435 2.81 -11.11 3.73
N PHE A 436 3.56 -10.92 4.81
CA PHE A 436 5.04 -11.03 4.82
C PHE A 436 5.54 -12.48 4.64
N SER A 437 4.66 -13.47 4.46
CA SER A 437 5.01 -14.89 4.57
C SER A 437 5.04 -15.67 3.25
N CYS A 438 4.72 -15.09 2.09
CA CYS A 438 4.67 -15.87 0.85
C CYS A 438 5.49 -15.21 -0.27
N HIS A 439 6.46 -15.97 -0.77
CA HIS A 439 7.23 -15.69 -1.99
C HIS A 439 6.38 -15.88 -3.27
N LEU A 440 5.11 -15.45 -3.25
CA LEU A 440 4.19 -15.57 -4.39
C LEU A 440 3.61 -14.19 -4.75
N PRO A 441 3.60 -13.81 -6.05
CA PRO A 441 3.17 -12.50 -6.50
C PRO A 441 1.64 -12.41 -6.61
N HIS A 442 0.92 -12.22 -5.50
CA HIS A 442 -0.52 -11.91 -5.56
C HIS A 442 -0.89 -10.74 -4.61
N GLN A 443 -0.95 -9.52 -5.22
CA GLN A 443 -1.67 -8.27 -4.90
C GLN A 443 -1.68 -7.75 -3.46
N VAL A 444 -1.15 -6.54 -3.22
CA VAL A 444 -1.10 -5.91 -1.89
C VAL A 444 -1.37 -4.41 -1.95
N LEU A 445 -2.62 -3.99 -1.71
CA LEU A 445 -3.02 -2.56 -1.70
C LEU A 445 -2.12 -1.70 -0.79
N GLU A 446 -1.69 -2.22 0.37
CA GLU A 446 -0.79 -1.52 1.30
C GLU A 446 0.65 -1.33 0.79
N GLN A 447 1.12 -2.16 -0.14
CA GLN A 447 2.46 -2.04 -0.74
C GLN A 447 2.45 -1.08 -1.93
N VAL A 448 1.32 -0.99 -2.64
CA VAL A 448 1.20 -0.20 -3.88
C VAL A 448 0.51 1.15 -3.66
N SER A 449 0.24 1.54 -2.41
CA SER A 449 -0.29 2.87 -2.08
C SER A 449 0.58 3.55 -1.01
N PRO A 450 0.74 4.89 -1.08
CA PRO A 450 1.56 5.62 -0.14
C PRO A 450 0.96 5.56 1.27
N ARG A 451 1.83 5.43 2.28
CA ARG A 451 1.40 5.49 3.69
C ARG A 451 1.21 6.95 4.12
N PRO A 452 0.29 7.25 5.06
CA PRO A 452 0.03 8.63 5.50
C PRO A 452 1.23 9.37 6.09
N ASP A 453 2.20 8.64 6.65
CA ASP A 453 3.44 9.16 7.22
C ASP A 453 4.55 9.41 6.19
N GLN A 454 4.41 8.88 4.97
CA GLN A 454 5.40 9.02 3.88
C GLN A 454 5.11 10.21 2.96
N VAL A 455 3.94 10.84 3.08
CA VAL A 455 3.54 11.95 2.21
C VAL A 455 3.86 13.28 2.90
N PRO A 456 4.53 14.23 2.22
CA PRO A 456 4.76 15.58 2.72
C PRO A 456 3.45 16.24 3.17
N ARG A 457 3.47 16.84 4.36
CA ARG A 457 2.29 17.36 5.09
C ARG A 457 2.64 18.56 5.96
N GLU A 458 3.68 19.29 5.57
CA GLU A 458 4.25 20.42 6.29
C GLU A 458 3.18 21.48 6.54
N LYS A 459 2.34 21.79 5.53
CA LYS A 459 1.27 22.78 5.69
C LYS A 459 0.23 22.38 6.72
N ALA A 460 -0.07 21.10 6.84
CA ALA A 460 -0.98 20.61 7.86
C ALA A 460 -0.37 20.68 9.27
N LEU A 461 0.92 20.37 9.38
CA LEU A 461 1.69 20.43 10.63
C LEU A 461 1.90 21.87 11.12
N ASP A 462 2.03 22.84 10.20
CA ASP A 462 2.12 24.27 10.51
C ASP A 462 0.80 24.85 11.06
N ASN A 463 -0.32 24.14 10.86
CA ASN A 463 -1.67 24.62 11.22
C ASN A 463 -2.41 23.64 12.16
N PRO A 464 -1.85 23.26 13.32
CA PRO A 464 -2.39 22.20 14.17
C PRO A 464 -3.78 22.53 14.73
N THR A 465 -4.07 23.81 14.96
CA THR A 465 -5.37 24.30 15.48
C THR A 465 -6.51 24.18 14.47
N LYS A 466 -6.18 23.96 13.19
CA LYS A 466 -7.16 23.76 12.10
C LYS A 466 -7.40 22.28 11.81
N ASN A 467 -6.79 21.35 12.56
CA ASN A 467 -6.96 19.91 12.41
C ASN A 467 -7.79 19.34 13.57
N ARG A 468 -8.85 18.58 13.25
CA ARG A 468 -9.64 17.85 14.26
C ARG A 468 -8.90 16.60 14.75
N SER A 469 -8.07 16.00 13.90
CA SER A 469 -7.23 14.84 14.20
C SER A 469 -5.94 14.89 13.39
N ASP A 470 -4.85 14.41 13.99
CA ASP A 470 -3.53 14.29 13.36
C ASP A 470 -3.35 12.96 12.61
N ASP A 471 -4.32 12.04 12.68
CA ASP A 471 -4.18 10.69 12.15
C ASP A 471 -4.10 10.67 10.61
N PHE A 472 -4.79 11.60 9.95
CA PHE A 472 -4.98 11.63 8.50
C PHE A 472 -4.88 13.03 7.91
N LEU A 473 -3.78 13.71 8.22
CA LEU A 473 -3.47 15.02 7.68
C LEU A 473 -3.48 15.02 6.13
N PRO A 474 -3.93 16.10 5.50
CA PRO A 474 -3.91 16.23 4.05
C PRO A 474 -2.46 16.34 3.58
N GLY A 475 -2.09 15.58 2.55
CA GLY A 475 -0.80 15.74 1.90
C GLY A 475 -0.73 17.06 1.14
N ASP A 476 0.43 17.73 1.18
CA ASP A 476 0.64 19.08 0.64
C ASP A 476 0.30 19.19 -0.85
N ARG A 477 0.51 18.11 -1.61
CA ARG A 477 0.26 18.04 -3.05
C ARG A 477 -1.22 18.14 -3.42
N TRP A 478 -2.09 17.49 -2.64
CA TRP A 478 -3.50 17.32 -2.97
C TRP A 478 -4.41 18.19 -2.11
N ARG A 479 -3.84 18.96 -1.18
CA ARG A 479 -4.59 19.85 -0.29
C ARG A 479 -5.43 20.86 -1.07
N VAL A 480 -6.57 21.23 -0.51
CA VAL A 480 -7.33 22.37 -0.99
C VAL A 480 -6.69 23.65 -0.45
N VAL A 481 -6.24 24.49 -1.36
CA VAL A 481 -5.66 25.80 -1.04
C VAL A 481 -6.76 26.86 -0.93
N LEU A 482 -6.80 27.60 0.19
CA LEU A 482 -7.65 28.77 0.38
C LEU A 482 -7.03 29.97 -0.35
N LYS A 483 -7.70 30.47 -1.39
CA LYS A 483 -7.15 31.57 -2.20
C LYS A 483 -7.27 32.91 -1.48
N GLY A 484 -6.18 33.67 -1.46
CA GLY A 484 -6.15 35.04 -0.94
C GLY A 484 -6.06 35.14 0.59
N GLU A 485 -5.77 34.04 1.28
CA GLU A 485 -5.54 34.01 2.73
C GLU A 485 -4.05 33.94 3.02
N THR A 486 -3.59 34.56 4.11
CA THR A 486 -2.21 34.43 4.60
C THR A 486 -1.95 33.01 5.11
N GLU A 487 -2.92 32.46 5.84
CA GLU A 487 -2.99 31.05 6.21
C GLU A 487 -3.87 30.28 5.20
N ASP A 488 -3.27 29.81 4.11
CA ASP A 488 -3.96 29.20 2.98
C ASP A 488 -4.48 27.77 3.21
N TYR A 489 -4.59 27.34 4.47
CA TYR A 489 -4.81 25.95 4.88
C TYR A 489 -6.24 25.66 5.37
N ILE A 490 -6.79 24.57 4.87
CA ILE A 490 -7.94 23.85 5.42
C ILE A 490 -7.66 22.33 5.33
N HIS A 491 -8.14 21.56 6.31
CA HIS A 491 -8.00 20.09 6.30
C HIS A 491 -8.96 19.46 5.27
N ALA A 492 -8.58 19.56 4.00
CA ALA A 492 -9.29 18.97 2.88
C ALA A 492 -8.34 18.62 1.74
N VAL A 493 -8.68 17.58 0.97
CA VAL A 493 -7.96 17.19 -0.26
C VAL A 493 -8.91 17.12 -1.45
N ALA A 494 -8.40 17.47 -2.64
CA ALA A 494 -9.12 17.24 -3.89
C ALA A 494 -8.77 15.87 -4.46
N VAL A 495 -9.79 15.05 -4.72
CA VAL A 495 -9.62 13.70 -5.30
C VAL A 495 -10.37 13.57 -6.62
N ASN A 496 -9.85 12.74 -7.50
CA ASN A 496 -10.43 12.51 -8.82
C ASN A 496 -11.68 11.62 -8.70
N GLY A 497 -12.65 11.88 -9.57
CA GLY A 497 -13.74 10.93 -9.86
C GLY A 497 -13.40 10.11 -11.09
N TYR A 498 -14.38 9.42 -11.66
CA TYR A 498 -14.13 8.59 -12.83
C TYR A 498 -14.13 9.41 -14.13
N LYS A 499 -15.07 10.34 -14.28
CA LYS A 499 -15.17 11.22 -15.48
C LYS A 499 -14.39 12.53 -15.37
N GLN A 500 -14.04 12.95 -14.16
CA GLN A 500 -13.52 14.30 -13.91
C GLN A 500 -12.40 14.30 -12.88
N GLN A 501 -11.32 15.03 -13.17
CA GLN A 501 -10.28 15.31 -12.19
C GLN A 501 -10.80 16.27 -11.12
N ARG A 502 -10.40 16.05 -9.86
CA ARG A 502 -10.88 16.84 -8.71
C ARG A 502 -12.42 16.88 -8.57
N ALA A 503 -13.10 15.79 -8.95
CA ALA A 503 -14.56 15.67 -8.84
C ALA A 503 -15.05 15.73 -7.39
N PHE A 504 -14.23 15.32 -6.42
CA PHE A 504 -14.58 15.37 -5.01
C PHE A 504 -13.58 16.21 -4.21
N ILE A 505 -14.07 16.83 -3.14
CA ILE A 505 -13.27 17.39 -2.06
C ILE A 505 -13.58 16.57 -0.81
N ILE A 506 -12.59 15.83 -0.30
CA ILE A 506 -12.72 15.14 0.99
C ILE A 506 -12.22 16.10 2.07
N ALA A 507 -13.12 16.55 2.94
CA ALA A 507 -12.83 17.49 4.02
C ALA A 507 -13.11 16.86 5.39
N GLN A 508 -12.45 17.37 6.43
CA GLN A 508 -12.89 17.09 7.80
C GLN A 508 -14.20 17.81 8.09
N SER A 509 -15.00 17.23 8.99
CA SER A 509 -16.18 17.92 9.51
C SER A 509 -15.80 19.23 10.20
N PRO A 510 -16.46 20.36 9.88
CA PRO A 510 -16.11 21.68 10.40
C PRO A 510 -16.00 21.71 11.91
N MET A 511 -15.06 22.50 12.42
CA MET A 511 -15.02 22.95 13.81
C MET A 511 -15.54 24.38 13.86
N GLN A 512 -15.91 24.87 15.04
CA GLN A 512 -16.34 26.26 15.18
C GLN A 512 -15.28 27.24 14.64
N SER A 513 -14.00 26.96 14.89
CA SER A 513 -12.86 27.76 14.40
C SER A 513 -12.63 27.68 12.89
N THR A 514 -13.11 26.62 12.22
CA THR A 514 -12.86 26.37 10.78
C THR A 514 -14.12 26.47 9.91
N ALA A 515 -15.28 26.76 10.49
CA ALA A 515 -16.56 26.87 9.77
C ALA A 515 -16.53 27.95 8.67
N ARG A 516 -15.84 29.07 8.92
CA ARG A 516 -15.63 30.13 7.91
C ARG A 516 -14.81 29.62 6.72
N ASP A 517 -13.68 28.96 6.98
CA ASP A 517 -12.80 28.42 5.94
C ASP A 517 -13.49 27.30 5.13
N PHE A 518 -14.36 26.53 5.79
CA PHE A 518 -15.21 25.53 5.12
C PHE A 518 -16.17 26.19 4.12
N TRP A 519 -16.93 27.22 4.53
CA TRP A 519 -17.82 27.93 3.62
C TRP A 519 -17.07 28.69 2.51
N LYS A 520 -15.89 29.24 2.81
CA LYS A 520 -14.98 29.77 1.79
C LYS A 520 -14.61 28.73 0.76
N THR A 521 -14.30 27.50 1.19
CA THR A 521 -14.00 26.40 0.28
C THR A 521 -15.20 26.06 -0.60
N VAL A 522 -16.39 25.93 -0.02
CA VAL A 522 -17.65 25.68 -0.74
C VAL A 522 -17.89 26.76 -1.81
N TYR A 523 -17.74 28.02 -1.43
CA TYR A 523 -17.96 29.16 -2.33
C TYR A 523 -16.90 29.26 -3.43
N ASP A 524 -15.61 29.26 -3.08
CA ASP A 524 -14.49 29.41 -4.04
C ASP A 524 -14.42 28.26 -5.04
N ARG A 525 -14.83 27.06 -4.62
CA ARG A 525 -14.87 25.85 -5.48
C ARG A 525 -16.22 25.64 -6.14
N LYS A 526 -17.21 26.50 -5.87
CA LYS A 526 -18.57 26.44 -6.41
C LYS A 526 -19.24 25.08 -6.14
N CYS A 527 -19.02 24.50 -4.97
CA CYS A 527 -19.60 23.23 -4.58
C CYS A 527 -21.13 23.36 -4.52
N GLY A 528 -21.84 22.76 -5.48
CA GLY A 528 -23.30 22.76 -5.50
C GLY A 528 -23.92 21.76 -4.51
N VAL A 529 -23.14 20.77 -4.08
CA VAL A 529 -23.59 19.70 -3.19
C VAL A 529 -22.56 19.36 -2.11
N LEU A 530 -23.03 19.21 -0.88
CA LEU A 530 -22.28 18.78 0.29
C LEU A 530 -22.82 17.43 0.75
N VAL A 531 -21.96 16.46 1.02
CA VAL A 531 -22.34 15.15 1.56
C VAL A 531 -21.77 15.03 2.97
N MET A 532 -22.66 15.10 3.96
CA MET A 532 -22.33 14.96 5.38
C MET A 532 -22.56 13.51 5.81
N LEU A 533 -21.49 12.85 6.26
CA LEU A 533 -21.49 11.42 6.54
C LEU A 533 -21.38 11.09 8.04
N CYS A 534 -21.51 12.07 8.92
CA CYS A 534 -21.45 11.88 10.37
C CYS A 534 -22.55 12.68 11.05
N ASP A 535 -22.95 12.23 12.24
CA ASP A 535 -23.83 13.02 13.09
C ASP A 535 -23.04 14.20 13.70
N LEU A 536 -23.72 15.10 14.43
CA LEU A 536 -23.05 16.18 15.15
C LEU A 536 -22.23 15.65 16.35
N VAL A 537 -22.78 14.65 17.04
CA VAL A 537 -22.20 14.02 18.23
C VAL A 537 -22.22 12.50 18.04
N GLU A 538 -21.06 11.86 18.23
CA GLU A 538 -20.90 10.40 18.12
C GLU A 538 -20.18 9.87 19.37
N SER A 539 -20.74 8.84 20.00
CA SER A 539 -20.19 8.25 21.25
C SER A 539 -19.85 9.29 22.33
N GLY A 540 -20.71 10.31 22.47
CA GLY A 540 -20.55 11.39 23.45
C GLY A 540 -19.48 12.44 23.10
N LYS A 541 -18.92 12.41 21.88
CA LYS A 541 -17.93 13.40 21.41
C LYS A 541 -18.50 14.28 20.31
N ASP A 542 -18.22 15.58 20.35
CA ASP A 542 -18.45 16.47 19.21
C ASP A 542 -17.55 16.04 18.04
N VAL A 543 -18.18 15.67 16.94
CA VAL A 543 -17.48 15.24 15.72
C VAL A 543 -17.77 16.16 14.53
N CYS A 544 -18.77 17.04 14.62
CA CYS A 544 -19.07 18.06 13.62
C CYS A 544 -19.74 19.27 14.27
N TYR A 545 -19.18 20.45 14.06
CA TYR A 545 -19.85 21.70 14.39
C TYR A 545 -21.02 21.93 13.43
N LYS A 546 -22.16 22.39 13.96
CA LYS A 546 -23.32 22.75 13.15
C LYS A 546 -23.03 24.05 12.38
N TYR A 547 -22.56 23.90 11.14
CA TYR A 547 -22.14 25.00 10.27
C TYR A 547 -23.30 25.69 9.53
N TRP A 548 -24.55 25.42 9.91
CA TRP A 548 -25.77 25.94 9.28
C TRP A 548 -26.84 26.33 10.32
N PRO A 549 -27.76 27.26 10.01
CA PRO A 549 -28.84 27.64 10.92
C PRO A 549 -29.90 26.55 11.06
N SER A 550 -30.66 26.51 12.16
CA SER A 550 -31.87 25.66 12.21
C SER A 550 -33.00 26.23 11.35
N SER A 551 -33.10 27.55 11.27
CA SER A 551 -34.12 28.31 10.54
C SER A 551 -33.59 29.71 10.25
N GLY A 552 -34.02 30.32 9.14
CA GLY A 552 -33.58 31.66 8.76
C GLY A 552 -32.09 31.71 8.43
N VAL A 553 -31.42 32.77 8.88
CA VAL A 553 -30.07 33.12 8.43
C VAL A 553 -29.04 33.03 9.56
N GLN A 554 -27.84 32.52 9.24
CA GLN A 554 -26.66 32.55 10.10
C GLN A 554 -25.51 33.29 9.41
N GLN A 555 -24.83 34.15 10.17
CA GLN A 555 -23.60 34.80 9.70
C GLN A 555 -22.37 33.95 10.05
N VAL A 556 -21.51 33.69 9.06
CA VAL A 556 -20.23 33.00 9.23
C VAL A 556 -19.14 33.77 8.47
N GLY A 557 -18.38 34.62 9.18
CA GLY A 557 -17.37 35.47 8.56
C GLY A 557 -17.98 36.39 7.50
N GLU A 558 -17.48 36.32 6.26
CA GLU A 558 -17.98 37.05 5.10
C GLU A 558 -19.20 36.39 4.40
N TYR A 559 -19.62 35.21 4.85
CA TYR A 559 -20.72 34.45 4.26
C TYR A 559 -21.98 34.53 5.11
N THR A 560 -23.11 34.70 4.45
CA THR A 560 -24.44 34.66 5.06
C THR A 560 -25.14 33.40 4.54
N ILE A 561 -25.45 32.48 5.45
CA ILE A 561 -26.03 31.17 5.15
C ILE A 561 -27.51 31.19 5.50
N ASP A 562 -28.37 31.06 4.51
CA ASP A 562 -29.82 31.10 4.64
C ASP A 562 -30.42 29.70 4.45
N MET A 563 -31.26 29.25 5.38
CA MET A 563 -31.99 27.98 5.26
C MET A 563 -33.22 28.16 4.37
N LEU A 564 -33.15 27.65 3.13
CA LEU A 564 -34.24 27.75 2.17
C LEU A 564 -35.23 26.58 2.25
N GLY A 565 -34.78 25.41 2.70
CA GLY A 565 -35.66 24.24 2.87
C GLY A 565 -34.96 23.02 3.44
N GLU A 566 -35.72 22.15 4.10
CA GLU A 566 -35.29 20.85 4.63
C GLU A 566 -36.30 19.77 4.22
N GLU A 567 -35.81 18.68 3.64
CA GLU A 567 -36.60 17.51 3.22
C GLU A 567 -36.02 16.26 3.90
N LYS A 568 -36.85 15.53 4.63
CA LYS A 568 -36.45 14.29 5.32
C LYS A 568 -36.89 13.09 4.50
N LEU A 569 -35.93 12.28 4.08
CA LEU A 569 -36.13 11.06 3.32
C LEU A 569 -35.71 9.85 4.17
N GLU A 570 -35.98 8.64 3.68
CA GLU A 570 -35.61 7.43 4.39
C GLU A 570 -34.06 7.27 4.44
N GLY A 571 -33.51 7.40 5.65
CA GLY A 571 -32.07 7.25 5.93
C GLY A 571 -31.20 8.50 5.68
N PHE A 572 -31.74 9.58 5.10
CA PHE A 572 -30.99 10.81 4.89
C PHE A 572 -31.88 12.06 4.82
N THR A 573 -31.29 13.23 5.06
CA THR A 573 -31.97 14.54 4.98
C THR A 573 -31.30 15.42 3.93
N ILE A 574 -32.09 16.09 3.09
CA ILE A 574 -31.60 17.11 2.15
C ILE A 574 -31.91 18.49 2.72
N ARG A 575 -30.92 19.36 2.79
CA ARG A 575 -31.06 20.79 3.15
C ARG A 575 -30.63 21.66 2.01
N THR A 576 -31.38 22.70 1.73
CA THR A 576 -31.07 23.67 0.68
C THR A 576 -30.72 25.01 1.31
N PHE A 577 -29.55 25.53 0.97
CA PHE A 577 -29.00 26.76 1.52
C PHE A 577 -28.82 27.83 0.44
N GLY A 578 -29.10 29.08 0.80
CA GLY A 578 -28.62 30.26 0.08
C GLY A 578 -27.31 30.75 0.71
N VAL A 579 -26.24 30.85 -0.07
CA VAL A 579 -24.92 31.28 0.40
C VAL A 579 -24.57 32.62 -0.25
N LEU A 580 -24.71 33.70 0.50
CA LEU A 580 -24.42 35.06 0.05
C LEU A 580 -23.03 35.51 0.53
N HIS A 581 -22.18 35.97 -0.38
CA HIS A 581 -20.90 36.60 -0.03
C HIS A 581 -21.06 38.12 0.10
N LYS A 582 -20.85 38.66 1.31
CA LYS A 582 -21.13 40.06 1.66
C LYS A 582 -20.49 41.09 0.72
N LYS A 583 -19.20 40.93 0.37
CA LYS A 583 -18.49 41.92 -0.45
C LYS A 583 -18.86 41.91 -1.94
N THR A 584 -19.22 40.76 -2.48
CA THR A 584 -19.51 40.60 -3.92
C THR A 584 -21.00 40.69 -4.20
N ASN A 585 -21.84 40.57 -3.16
CA ASN A 585 -23.29 40.45 -3.23
C ASN A 585 -23.77 39.33 -4.16
N LYS A 586 -22.94 38.29 -4.35
CA LYS A 586 -23.28 37.11 -5.15
C LYS A 586 -23.81 36.01 -4.22
N SER A 587 -24.95 35.45 -4.59
CA SER A 587 -25.59 34.32 -3.91
C SER A 587 -25.47 33.05 -4.73
N HIS A 588 -25.21 31.92 -4.06
CA HIS A 588 -25.20 30.59 -4.65
C HIS A 588 -26.10 29.66 -3.84
N GLN A 589 -26.87 28.82 -4.53
CA GLN A 589 -27.63 27.77 -3.88
C GLN A 589 -26.74 26.53 -3.68
N VAL A 590 -26.76 25.96 -2.48
CA VAL A 590 -25.97 24.78 -2.12
C VAL A 590 -26.88 23.78 -1.42
N GLN A 591 -26.81 22.50 -1.80
CA GLN A 591 -27.59 21.45 -1.14
C GLN A 591 -26.70 20.55 -0.28
N GLN A 592 -27.03 20.37 0.99
CA GLN A 592 -26.39 19.38 1.86
C GLN A 592 -27.26 18.13 1.93
N ILE A 593 -26.65 16.97 1.70
CA ILE A 593 -27.24 15.67 1.93
C ILE A 593 -26.59 15.05 3.16
N HIS A 594 -27.36 14.87 4.23
CA HIS A 594 -26.92 14.34 5.50
C HIS A 594 -27.38 12.89 5.66
N ILE A 595 -26.43 11.95 5.60
CA ILE A 595 -26.69 10.52 5.85
C ILE A 595 -26.64 10.28 7.35
N GLN A 596 -27.75 9.84 7.93
CA GLN A 596 -27.87 9.62 9.38
C GLN A 596 -27.51 8.18 9.75
N GLY A 597 -26.90 7.99 10.93
CA GLY A 597 -26.63 6.65 11.45
C GLY A 597 -25.56 5.85 10.70
N TRP A 598 -24.75 6.48 9.83
CA TRP A 598 -23.58 5.82 9.26
C TRP A 598 -22.51 5.68 10.34
N ARG A 599 -22.32 4.46 10.83
CA ARG A 599 -21.39 4.14 11.90
C ARG A 599 -19.98 4.69 11.63
N PRO A 600 -19.28 5.21 12.66
CA PRO A 600 -17.95 5.80 12.47
C PRO A 600 -16.86 4.78 12.07
N ASP A 601 -17.14 3.47 12.20
CA ASP A 601 -16.25 2.37 11.77
C ASP A 601 -16.32 2.16 10.26
N GLY A 602 -17.18 2.94 9.60
CA GLY A 602 -17.51 2.88 8.19
C GLY A 602 -18.33 1.65 7.82
N GLN A 603 -18.82 0.85 8.78
CA GLN A 603 -19.87 -0.13 8.48
C GLN A 603 -21.14 0.62 8.10
N CYS A 604 -21.67 0.30 6.94
CA CYS A 604 -22.96 0.82 6.51
C CYS A 604 -24.05 -0.21 6.81
N SER A 605 -25.03 0.15 7.64
CA SER A 605 -26.18 -0.69 7.96
C SER A 605 -27.21 -0.73 6.83
N ASN A 606 -27.28 0.31 5.98
CA ASN A 606 -28.21 0.38 4.84
C ASN A 606 -27.50 0.86 3.56
N LEU A 607 -27.05 -0.09 2.74
CA LEU A 607 -26.37 0.22 1.46
C LEU A 607 -27.32 0.86 0.43
N GLY A 608 -28.63 0.61 0.52
CA GLY A 608 -29.63 1.26 -0.33
C GLY A 608 -29.68 2.77 -0.13
N THR A 609 -29.47 3.25 1.11
CA THR A 609 -29.36 4.68 1.39
C THR A 609 -28.17 5.31 0.66
N ILE A 610 -27.00 4.64 0.63
CA ILE A 610 -25.82 5.18 -0.08
C ILE A 610 -26.06 5.29 -1.58
N THR A 611 -26.64 4.25 -2.19
CA THR A 611 -26.91 4.25 -3.64
C THR A 611 -27.96 5.29 -4.01
N ALA A 612 -29.00 5.47 -3.19
CA ALA A 612 -29.99 6.53 -3.34
C ALA A 612 -29.36 7.93 -3.26
N VAL A 613 -28.49 8.17 -2.26
CA VAL A 613 -27.77 9.45 -2.12
C VAL A 613 -26.86 9.71 -3.32
N ILE A 614 -26.15 8.71 -3.84
CA ILE A 614 -25.34 8.86 -5.06
C ILE A 614 -26.24 9.23 -6.27
N GLY A 615 -27.45 8.68 -6.34
CA GLY A 615 -28.47 9.08 -7.30
C GLY A 615 -28.83 10.56 -7.21
N GLU A 616 -29.13 11.05 -5.99
CA GLU A 616 -29.44 12.47 -5.74
C GLU A 616 -28.26 13.39 -6.03
N VAL A 617 -27.05 13.04 -5.58
CA VAL A 617 -25.83 13.79 -5.90
C VAL A 617 -25.65 13.91 -7.42
N THR A 618 -25.89 12.84 -8.18
CA THR A 618 -25.80 12.86 -9.64
C THR A 618 -26.81 13.83 -10.26
N LYS A 619 -28.06 13.84 -9.77
CA LYS A 619 -29.10 14.78 -10.24
C LYS A 619 -28.71 16.24 -9.97
N ILE A 620 -28.15 16.51 -8.80
CA ILE A 620 -27.72 17.87 -8.42
C ILE A 620 -26.52 18.32 -9.25
N GLN A 621 -25.53 17.45 -9.46
CA GLN A 621 -24.36 17.73 -10.29
C GLN A 621 -24.73 18.09 -11.74
N GLN A 622 -25.68 17.36 -12.32
CA GLN A 622 -26.20 17.64 -13.68
C GLN A 622 -26.84 19.04 -13.78
N ARG A 623 -27.50 19.52 -12.73
CA ARG A 623 -28.11 20.86 -12.68
C ARG A 623 -27.10 21.97 -12.40
N THR A 624 -26.08 21.68 -11.61
CA THR A 624 -25.12 22.68 -11.07
C THR A 624 -23.82 22.78 -11.85
N GLY A 625 -23.67 22.04 -12.96
CA GLY A 625 -22.54 22.16 -13.88
C GLY A 625 -21.31 21.32 -13.50
N ASN A 626 -21.51 20.19 -12.82
CA ASN A 626 -20.46 19.23 -12.43
C ASN A 626 -19.27 19.87 -11.65
N ASN A 627 -19.55 20.81 -10.74
CA ASN A 627 -18.53 21.36 -9.83
C ASN A 627 -18.20 20.36 -8.71
N PRO A 628 -17.02 20.46 -8.05
CA PRO A 628 -16.60 19.45 -7.07
C PRO A 628 -17.64 19.18 -5.97
N ILE A 629 -17.89 17.89 -5.71
CA ILE A 629 -18.73 17.39 -4.61
C ILE A 629 -17.92 17.46 -3.32
N LEU A 630 -18.36 18.24 -2.33
CA LEU A 630 -17.68 18.26 -1.04
C LEU A 630 -18.24 17.14 -0.16
N VAL A 631 -17.39 16.19 0.22
CA VAL A 631 -17.72 15.06 1.11
C VAL A 631 -16.99 15.26 2.43
N HIS A 632 -17.69 15.20 3.55
CA HIS A 632 -17.04 15.35 4.85
C HIS A 632 -17.52 14.35 5.91
N CYS A 633 -16.57 13.96 6.76
CA CYS A 633 -16.78 13.20 7.98
C CYS A 633 -15.71 13.58 9.01
N SER A 634 -15.82 13.03 10.22
CA SER A 634 -14.91 13.33 11.33
C SER A 634 -13.44 13.00 11.07
N ASP A 635 -13.16 11.95 10.30
CA ASP A 635 -11.80 11.40 10.14
C ASP A 635 -11.19 11.55 8.74
N THR A 636 -11.96 12.04 7.76
CA THR A 636 -11.57 12.21 6.34
C THR A 636 -11.13 10.95 5.58
N ALA A 637 -11.16 9.77 6.21
CA ALA A 637 -10.51 8.57 5.68
C ALA A 637 -11.48 7.41 5.49
N SER A 638 -12.31 7.11 6.48
CA SER A 638 -13.21 5.95 6.41
C SER A 638 -14.45 6.25 5.59
N ARG A 639 -15.39 7.04 6.13
CA ARG A 639 -16.71 7.26 5.50
C ARG A 639 -16.59 8.06 4.21
N SER A 640 -15.82 9.14 4.24
CA SER A 640 -15.56 9.95 3.04
C SER A 640 -14.83 9.15 1.96
N GLY A 641 -13.84 8.34 2.34
CA GLY A 641 -13.14 7.48 1.39
C GLY A 641 -14.05 6.41 0.79
N MET A 642 -14.89 5.78 1.62
CA MET A 642 -15.90 4.80 1.19
C MET A 642 -16.89 5.41 0.20
N PHE A 643 -17.47 6.56 0.52
CA PHE A 643 -18.43 7.24 -0.35
C PHE A 643 -17.82 7.57 -1.71
N CYS A 644 -16.63 8.19 -1.74
CA CYS A 644 -15.93 8.51 -2.98
C CYS A 644 -15.58 7.25 -3.80
N ALA A 645 -15.16 6.17 -3.15
CA ALA A 645 -14.84 4.91 -3.82
C ALA A 645 -16.09 4.24 -4.41
N ILE A 646 -17.22 4.20 -3.68
CA ILE A 646 -18.50 3.66 -4.17
C ILE A 646 -19.01 4.50 -5.35
N ALA A 647 -19.05 5.83 -5.20
CA ALA A 647 -19.51 6.74 -6.25
C ALA A 647 -18.69 6.60 -7.53
N THR A 648 -17.36 6.56 -7.41
CA THR A 648 -16.45 6.36 -8.55
C THR A 648 -16.63 4.99 -9.20
N THR A 649 -16.82 3.93 -8.40
CA THR A 649 -17.03 2.57 -8.92
C THR A 649 -18.37 2.43 -9.63
N ILE A 650 -19.44 3.03 -9.10
CA ILE A 650 -20.75 3.05 -9.75
C ILE A 650 -20.68 3.86 -11.06
N GLU A 651 -19.99 5.01 -11.06
CA GLU A 651 -19.83 5.82 -12.28
C GLU A 651 -19.05 5.05 -13.37
N ARG A 652 -17.99 4.32 -12.99
CA ARG A 652 -17.26 3.44 -13.90
C ARG A 652 -18.12 2.30 -14.41
N CYS A 653 -18.89 1.64 -13.53
CA CYS A 653 -19.81 0.58 -13.90
C CYS A 653 -20.82 1.06 -14.94
N LYS A 654 -21.49 2.20 -14.70
CA LYS A 654 -22.42 2.85 -15.64
C LYS A 654 -21.79 3.20 -16.99
N THR A 655 -20.49 3.50 -17.01
CA THR A 655 -19.81 4.02 -18.22
C THR A 655 -19.18 2.92 -19.06
N GLU A 656 -18.75 1.82 -18.43
CA GLU A 656 -17.96 0.77 -19.09
C GLU A 656 -18.48 -0.66 -18.89
N GLY A 657 -19.51 -0.87 -18.07
CA GLY A 657 -20.03 -2.21 -17.74
C GLY A 657 -19.07 -3.07 -16.90
N VAL A 658 -18.16 -2.43 -16.17
CA VAL A 658 -17.10 -3.11 -15.40
C VAL A 658 -16.92 -2.51 -14.01
N VAL A 659 -16.51 -3.35 -13.07
CA VAL A 659 -16.27 -3.05 -11.67
C VAL A 659 -14.83 -3.39 -11.33
N ASP A 660 -14.11 -2.49 -10.66
CA ASP A 660 -12.70 -2.67 -10.34
C ASP A 660 -12.36 -1.83 -9.09
N VAL A 661 -12.85 -2.34 -7.97
CA VAL A 661 -12.76 -1.68 -6.65
C VAL A 661 -11.30 -1.50 -6.25
N PHE A 662 -10.44 -2.48 -6.54
CA PHE A 662 -9.02 -2.43 -6.19
C PHE A 662 -8.35 -1.18 -6.75
N GLN A 663 -8.44 -0.96 -8.07
CA GLN A 663 -7.79 0.17 -8.72
C GLN A 663 -8.42 1.51 -8.30
N VAL A 664 -9.73 1.56 -8.08
CA VAL A 664 -10.42 2.77 -7.58
C VAL A 664 -9.92 3.14 -6.18
N VAL A 665 -9.86 2.18 -5.26
CA VAL A 665 -9.38 2.43 -3.88
C VAL A 665 -7.90 2.78 -3.88
N LYS A 666 -7.09 2.14 -4.72
CA LYS A 666 -5.67 2.46 -4.86
C LYS A 666 -5.47 3.90 -5.35
N ALA A 667 -6.14 4.30 -6.43
CA ALA A 667 -6.07 5.66 -6.96
C ALA A 667 -6.55 6.70 -5.93
N LEU A 668 -7.56 6.36 -5.14
CA LEU A 668 -8.02 7.21 -4.04
C LEU A 668 -6.95 7.35 -2.94
N ARG A 669 -6.29 6.25 -2.54
CA ARG A 669 -5.24 6.26 -1.51
C ARG A 669 -3.98 7.01 -1.94
N VAL A 670 -3.73 7.13 -3.24
CA VAL A 670 -2.70 7.99 -3.80
C VAL A 670 -2.95 9.48 -3.47
N GLN A 671 -4.20 9.95 -3.61
CA GLN A 671 -4.55 11.35 -3.37
C GLN A 671 -4.90 11.62 -1.90
N LYS A 672 -5.45 10.60 -1.22
CA LYS A 672 -5.80 10.61 0.20
C LYS A 672 -5.25 9.34 0.87
N PRO A 673 -3.98 9.34 1.30
CA PRO A 673 -3.41 8.23 2.06
C PRO A 673 -4.31 7.84 3.24
N GLY A 674 -4.48 6.53 3.39
CA GLY A 674 -5.35 5.95 4.42
C GLY A 674 -6.85 5.91 4.08
N ALA A 675 -7.31 6.40 2.92
CA ALA A 675 -8.71 6.27 2.54
C ALA A 675 -9.19 4.80 2.47
N VAL A 676 -10.47 4.55 2.79
CA VAL A 676 -11.07 3.20 2.81
C VAL A 676 -10.30 2.29 3.77
N ARG A 677 -10.37 2.64 5.05
CA ARG A 677 -9.79 1.87 6.15
C ARG A 677 -10.91 1.45 7.08
N THR A 678 -10.96 0.16 7.41
CA THR A 678 -11.88 -0.29 8.45
C THR A 678 -11.40 0.28 9.78
N VAL A 679 -12.04 1.37 10.19
CA VAL A 679 -11.87 1.95 11.51
C VAL A 679 -12.40 0.91 12.47
N LEU A 680 -11.56 0.44 13.37
CA LEU A 680 -12.10 -0.01 14.64
C LEU A 680 -12.67 1.25 15.27
N VAL A 681 -14.00 1.41 15.23
CA VAL A 681 -14.68 2.28 16.20
C VAL A 681 -14.18 1.81 17.54
N GLY A 682 -13.62 2.75 18.31
CA GLY A 682 -12.79 2.49 19.47
C GLY A 682 -13.28 1.33 20.34
N SER A 683 -12.67 0.18 20.13
CA SER A 683 -12.43 -0.86 21.12
C SER A 683 -11.28 -1.68 20.52
N SER A 684 -10.04 -1.52 20.93
CA SER A 684 -9.60 -1.30 22.29
C SER A 684 -8.70 -0.06 22.35
N ARG A 685 -8.63 0.52 23.56
CA ARG A 685 -7.37 1.04 24.09
C ARG A 685 -6.23 0.07 23.70
N SER A 686 -4.97 0.47 23.72
CA SER A 686 -3.86 -0.50 23.67
C SER A 686 -3.87 -1.37 24.93
N SER A 687 -4.96 -2.12 25.12
CA SER A 687 -5.33 -2.81 26.31
C SER A 687 -5.54 -4.28 25.99
N LEU A 688 -4.76 -5.11 26.67
CA LEU A 688 -4.92 -6.54 26.65
C LEU A 688 -6.13 -6.88 27.54
N ARG A 689 -7.17 -7.50 26.97
CA ARG A 689 -8.25 -8.06 27.77
C ARG A 689 -7.74 -9.36 28.40
N VAL A 690 -7.70 -9.41 29.72
CA VAL A 690 -7.22 -10.55 30.50
C VAL A 690 -8.39 -11.12 31.29
N THR A 691 -8.66 -12.41 31.12
CA THR A 691 -9.57 -13.16 31.97
C THR A 691 -8.77 -13.76 33.12
N HIS A 692 -8.98 -13.24 34.33
CA HIS A 692 -8.28 -13.65 35.55
C HIS A 692 -9.15 -14.61 36.36
N PHE A 693 -8.76 -15.88 36.37
CA PHE A 693 -9.37 -16.95 37.13
C PHE A 693 -8.67 -17.13 38.47
N HIS A 694 -9.38 -16.97 39.58
CA HIS A 694 -8.86 -17.19 40.93
C HIS A 694 -9.57 -18.37 41.57
N PHE A 695 -8.89 -19.48 41.80
CA PHE A 695 -9.44 -20.61 42.53
C PHE A 695 -9.17 -20.45 44.03
N THR A 696 -10.22 -20.23 44.82
CA THR A 696 -10.13 -19.82 46.24
C THR A 696 -10.13 -20.98 47.22
N ALA A 697 -10.50 -22.19 46.78
CA ALA A 697 -10.70 -23.35 47.65
C ALA A 697 -9.50 -24.31 47.75
N TRP A 698 -8.29 -23.91 47.31
CA TRP A 698 -7.11 -24.80 47.34
C TRP A 698 -6.26 -24.58 48.61
N PRO A 699 -6.18 -25.55 49.54
CA PRO A 699 -5.46 -25.38 50.82
C PRO A 699 -3.94 -25.28 50.65
N ASP A 700 -3.26 -24.64 51.62
CA ASP A 700 -1.79 -24.53 51.64
C ASP A 700 -1.11 -25.85 51.94
N HIS A 701 -0.09 -26.17 51.16
CA HIS A 701 0.64 -27.44 51.17
C HIS A 701 -0.20 -28.74 51.02
N GLY A 702 -1.52 -28.64 50.87
CA GLY A 702 -2.45 -29.76 50.70
C GLY A 702 -3.12 -29.80 49.33
N VAL A 703 -4.25 -30.50 49.28
CA VAL A 703 -5.10 -30.67 48.10
C VAL A 703 -6.57 -30.45 48.48
N PRO A 704 -7.44 -30.03 47.54
CA PRO A 704 -8.88 -29.99 47.79
C PRO A 704 -9.42 -31.38 48.20
N ASP A 705 -10.45 -31.40 49.03
CA ASP A 705 -11.06 -32.66 49.50
C ASP A 705 -11.68 -33.50 48.37
N TYR A 706 -12.10 -32.85 47.28
CA TYR A 706 -12.70 -33.48 46.10
C TYR A 706 -12.16 -32.83 44.82
N ALA A 707 -12.05 -33.59 43.72
CA ALA A 707 -11.51 -33.05 42.46
C ALA A 707 -12.57 -32.34 41.60
N THR A 708 -13.86 -32.54 41.86
CA THR A 708 -14.96 -31.95 41.08
C THR A 708 -14.83 -30.44 40.89
N PRO A 709 -14.56 -29.63 41.93
CA PRO A 709 -14.45 -28.18 41.78
C PRO A 709 -13.29 -27.77 40.87
N ILE A 710 -12.14 -28.44 40.97
CA ILE A 710 -10.98 -28.11 40.14
C ILE A 710 -11.13 -28.59 38.69
N LEU A 711 -11.85 -29.69 38.45
CA LEU A 711 -12.19 -30.17 37.11
C LEU A 711 -13.20 -29.24 36.42
N ALA A 712 -14.20 -28.74 37.16
CA ALA A 712 -15.14 -27.74 36.64
C ALA A 712 -14.44 -26.42 36.32
N PHE A 713 -13.55 -25.98 37.21
CA PHE A 713 -12.69 -24.81 37.01
C PHE A 713 -11.79 -24.97 35.77
N HIS A 714 -11.11 -26.12 35.62
CA HIS A 714 -10.30 -26.47 34.45
C HIS A 714 -11.09 -26.41 33.15
N LYS A 715 -12.26 -27.07 33.09
CA LYS A 715 -13.14 -27.03 31.91
C LYS A 715 -13.50 -25.59 31.52
N ARG A 716 -13.71 -24.70 32.50
CA ARG A 716 -13.98 -23.28 32.24
C ARG A 716 -12.76 -22.53 31.73
N VAL A 717 -11.59 -22.75 32.31
CA VAL A 717 -10.31 -22.16 31.84
C VAL A 717 -10.05 -22.55 30.38
N VAL A 718 -10.20 -23.83 30.03
CA VAL A 718 -10.00 -24.33 28.65
C VAL A 718 -11.05 -23.75 27.69
N LYS A 719 -12.33 -23.67 28.10
CA LYS A 719 -13.40 -23.09 27.26
C LYS A 719 -13.15 -21.62 26.91
N GLU A 720 -12.58 -20.84 27.84
CA GLU A 720 -12.30 -19.41 27.64
C GLU A 720 -10.97 -19.15 26.90
N HIS A 721 -10.14 -20.18 26.65
CA HIS A 721 -8.88 -20.11 25.90
C HIS A 721 -8.97 -20.81 24.52
N PRO A 722 -9.50 -20.15 23.47
CA PRO A 722 -9.48 -20.70 22.12
C PRO A 722 -8.06 -20.71 21.53
N THR A 723 -7.76 -21.72 20.71
CA THR A 723 -6.47 -21.93 20.05
C THR A 723 -5.94 -20.66 19.35
N GLY A 724 -4.71 -20.25 19.67
CA GLY A 724 -4.01 -19.12 19.04
C GLY A 724 -3.94 -17.80 19.83
N LYS A 725 -4.31 -17.77 21.12
CA LYS A 725 -4.35 -16.55 21.98
C LYS A 725 -3.17 -16.36 22.96
N GLY A 726 -1.98 -16.86 22.63
CA GLY A 726 -0.79 -16.78 23.53
C GLY A 726 -0.86 -17.77 24.70
N PRO A 727 0.21 -17.89 25.52
CA PRO A 727 0.27 -18.86 26.61
C PRO A 727 -0.73 -18.54 27.74
N ILE A 728 -1.19 -19.57 28.45
CA ILE A 728 -1.91 -19.42 29.72
C ILE A 728 -0.89 -19.13 30.82
N MET A 729 -1.06 -18.04 31.57
CA MET A 729 -0.18 -17.72 32.69
C MET A 729 -0.76 -18.29 33.99
N VAL A 730 -0.04 -19.20 34.64
CA VAL A 730 -0.49 -19.88 35.87
C VAL A 730 0.47 -19.55 37.02
N HIS A 731 -0.08 -19.18 38.18
CA HIS A 731 0.72 -19.00 39.40
C HIS A 731 0.00 -19.47 40.66
N CYS A 732 0.80 -19.82 41.66
CA CYS A 732 0.45 -19.90 43.07
C CYS A 732 1.54 -19.17 43.86
N SER A 733 1.66 -19.37 45.17
CA SER A 733 2.68 -18.69 46.00
C SER A 733 4.10 -18.80 45.39
N ALA A 734 4.71 -19.99 45.39
CA ALA A 734 6.02 -20.22 44.77
C ALA A 734 5.97 -20.64 43.29
N GLY A 735 4.78 -20.90 42.74
CA GLY A 735 4.61 -21.37 41.36
C GLY A 735 5.12 -22.79 41.11
N VAL A 736 4.99 -23.71 42.11
CA VAL A 736 5.50 -25.09 42.03
C VAL A 736 4.45 -26.17 42.39
N GLY A 737 3.88 -26.14 43.60
CA GLY A 737 2.95 -27.18 44.07
C GLY A 737 1.63 -27.20 43.29
N ARG A 738 0.67 -26.35 43.69
CA ARG A 738 -0.66 -26.21 43.04
C ARG A 738 -0.56 -25.97 41.53
N THR A 739 0.41 -25.15 41.11
CA THR A 739 0.68 -24.83 39.70
C THR A 739 1.07 -26.08 38.90
N GLY A 740 2.00 -26.89 39.42
CA GLY A 740 2.38 -28.16 38.79
C GLY A 740 1.25 -29.17 38.75
N THR A 741 0.44 -29.24 39.82
CA THR A 741 -0.75 -30.10 39.88
C THR A 741 -1.76 -29.75 38.80
N PHE A 742 -2.13 -28.47 38.67
CA PHE A 742 -3.08 -28.01 37.67
C PHE A 742 -2.63 -28.29 36.23
N ILE A 743 -1.36 -28.01 35.90
CA ILE A 743 -0.80 -28.22 34.55
C ILE A 743 -0.70 -29.71 34.21
N THR A 744 -0.38 -30.55 35.19
CA THR A 744 -0.34 -32.00 34.98
C THR A 744 -1.74 -32.54 34.71
N ILE A 745 -2.76 -32.09 35.45
CA ILE A 745 -4.16 -32.46 35.20
C ILE A 745 -4.60 -32.02 33.80
N ASP A 746 -4.35 -30.76 33.42
CA ASP A 746 -4.70 -30.23 32.11
C ASP A 746 -4.11 -31.07 30.97
N HIS A 747 -2.80 -31.32 31.02
CA HIS A 747 -2.12 -32.04 29.96
C HIS A 747 -2.53 -33.51 29.89
N VAL A 748 -2.70 -34.18 31.03
CA VAL A 748 -3.10 -35.59 31.06
C VAL A 748 -4.55 -35.76 30.59
N LEU A 749 -5.46 -34.82 30.90
CA LEU A 749 -6.82 -34.83 30.36
C LEU A 749 -6.84 -34.60 28.83
N GLU A 750 -5.95 -33.74 28.31
CA GLU A 750 -5.79 -33.55 26.87
C GLU A 750 -5.22 -34.80 26.19
N GLN A 751 -4.19 -35.43 26.76
CA GLN A 751 -3.60 -36.69 26.27
C GLN A 751 -4.64 -37.81 26.28
N LEU A 752 -5.41 -37.95 27.35
CA LEU A 752 -6.50 -38.91 27.44
C LEU A 752 -7.52 -38.74 26.32
N GLY A 753 -7.95 -37.49 26.05
CA GLY A 753 -8.92 -37.20 24.99
C GLY A 753 -8.42 -37.45 23.56
N LYS A 754 -7.09 -37.52 23.35
CA LYS A 754 -6.48 -37.66 22.01
C LYS A 754 -5.85 -39.03 21.75
N GLU A 755 -5.17 -39.58 22.75
CA GLU A 755 -4.27 -40.73 22.63
C GLU A 755 -4.74 -41.93 23.48
N ASN A 756 -5.70 -41.72 24.40
CA ASN A 756 -6.23 -42.73 25.31
C ASN A 756 -5.15 -43.43 26.18
N VAL A 757 -4.07 -42.70 26.51
CA VAL A 757 -2.94 -43.13 27.34
C VAL A 757 -2.76 -42.15 28.51
N VAL A 758 -2.34 -42.66 29.67
CA VAL A 758 -2.01 -41.86 30.87
C VAL A 758 -0.58 -42.15 31.29
N ASP A 759 0.29 -41.13 31.23
CA ASP A 759 1.67 -41.19 31.76
C ASP A 759 1.94 -40.01 32.71
N ILE A 760 1.28 -40.03 33.88
CA ILE A 760 1.46 -39.00 34.91
C ILE A 760 2.94 -38.87 35.35
N PRO A 761 3.70 -39.95 35.63
CA PRO A 761 5.12 -39.84 36.00
C PRO A 761 5.98 -39.22 34.90
N GLY A 762 5.81 -39.62 33.65
CA GLY A 762 6.57 -39.08 32.52
C GLY A 762 6.27 -37.60 32.28
N VAL A 763 5.01 -37.18 32.39
CA VAL A 763 4.60 -35.77 32.29
C VAL A 763 5.23 -34.95 33.40
N ILE A 764 5.17 -35.40 34.66
CA ILE A 764 5.76 -34.68 35.80
C ILE A 764 7.28 -34.60 35.66
N ASN A 765 7.94 -35.70 35.28
CA ASN A 765 9.37 -35.72 35.02
C ASN A 765 9.74 -34.68 33.94
N LYS A 766 8.99 -34.64 32.84
CA LYS A 766 9.21 -33.70 31.72
C LYS A 766 9.06 -32.23 32.13
N ILE A 767 8.03 -31.87 32.90
CA ILE A 767 7.86 -30.47 33.36
C ILE A 767 8.87 -30.10 34.45
N ARG A 768 9.32 -31.06 35.27
CA ARG A 768 10.36 -30.83 36.31
C ARG A 768 11.73 -30.49 35.73
N HIS A 769 12.05 -30.95 34.52
CA HIS A 769 13.26 -30.52 33.79
C HIS A 769 13.21 -29.04 33.36
N GLN A 770 12.02 -28.43 33.34
CA GLN A 770 11.83 -27.02 32.95
C GLN A 770 11.67 -26.10 34.17
N ARG A 771 11.01 -26.57 35.23
CA ARG A 771 11.02 -25.95 36.57
C ARG A 771 11.04 -27.02 37.66
N MET A 772 12.09 -27.00 38.48
CA MET A 772 12.26 -28.01 39.53
C MET A 772 11.10 -28.03 40.53
N LYS A 773 10.84 -29.22 41.09
CA LYS A 773 9.88 -29.45 42.18
C LYS A 773 8.41 -29.10 41.87
N LEU A 774 8.03 -29.02 40.59
CA LEU A 774 6.61 -29.00 40.19
C LEU A 774 5.88 -30.24 40.71
N VAL A 775 4.68 -30.06 41.28
CA VAL A 775 3.98 -31.05 42.13
C VAL A 775 4.83 -31.33 43.37
N GLN A 776 4.56 -30.63 44.47
CA GLN A 776 5.47 -30.51 45.61
C GLN A 776 5.31 -31.63 46.64
N THR A 777 4.09 -32.17 46.82
CA THR A 777 3.79 -33.16 47.85
C THR A 777 3.24 -34.46 47.27
N VAL A 778 3.34 -35.55 48.03
CA VAL A 778 2.75 -36.85 47.67
C VAL A 778 1.24 -36.73 47.56
N ASP A 779 0.59 -35.95 48.44
CA ASP A 779 -0.87 -35.73 48.38
C ASP A 779 -1.29 -35.04 47.07
N GLN A 780 -0.50 -34.07 46.59
CA GLN A 780 -0.70 -33.44 45.27
C GLN A 780 -0.54 -34.44 44.13
N TYR A 781 0.40 -35.37 44.23
CA TYR A 781 0.60 -36.44 43.26
C TYR A 781 -0.61 -37.41 43.24
N ILE A 782 -1.04 -37.87 44.41
CA ILE A 782 -2.24 -38.72 44.58
C ILE A 782 -3.48 -38.00 44.05
N PHE A 783 -3.63 -36.70 44.32
CA PHE A 783 -4.76 -35.91 43.86
C PHE A 783 -4.85 -35.79 42.34
N ILE A 784 -3.71 -35.75 41.61
CA ILE A 784 -3.72 -35.80 40.14
C ILE A 784 -4.34 -37.12 39.68
N HIS A 785 -3.92 -38.25 40.25
CA HIS A 785 -4.50 -39.56 39.93
C HIS A 785 -6.00 -39.60 40.22
N ASN A 786 -6.44 -39.07 41.37
CA ASN A 786 -7.84 -39.01 41.75
C ASN A 786 -8.65 -38.10 40.81
N ALA A 787 -8.13 -36.93 40.43
CA ALA A 787 -8.80 -36.01 39.51
C ALA A 787 -8.97 -36.61 38.12
N ILE A 788 -7.93 -37.29 37.60
CA ILE A 788 -8.01 -38.00 36.32
C ILE A 788 -9.02 -39.15 36.40
N LEU A 789 -8.98 -39.94 37.48
CA LEU A 789 -9.94 -41.03 37.71
C LEU A 789 -11.38 -40.51 37.78
N GLU A 790 -11.61 -39.43 38.51
CA GLU A 790 -12.93 -38.80 38.67
C GLU A 790 -13.45 -38.28 37.32
N SER A 791 -12.61 -37.57 36.55
CA SER A 791 -12.97 -37.08 35.21
C SER A 791 -13.32 -38.22 34.24
N VAL A 792 -12.59 -39.34 34.29
CA VAL A 792 -12.86 -40.52 33.44
C VAL A 792 -14.09 -41.29 33.92
N THR A 793 -14.32 -41.35 35.23
CA THR A 793 -15.42 -42.12 35.85
C THR A 793 -16.78 -41.46 35.68
N CYS A 794 -16.86 -40.14 35.86
CA CYS A 794 -18.12 -39.42 35.84
C CYS A 794 -18.55 -39.02 34.41
N GLY A 795 -17.62 -38.99 33.44
CA GLY A 795 -17.87 -38.85 32.00
C GLY A 795 -18.46 -37.50 31.52
N ASP A 796 -18.27 -37.24 30.21
CA ASP A 796 -19.33 -37.04 29.21
C ASP A 796 -19.10 -38.15 28.14
N THR A 797 -19.38 -39.41 28.54
CA THR A 797 -19.49 -40.69 27.78
C THR A 797 -18.40 -41.13 26.76
N GLN A 798 -17.49 -42.08 27.13
CA GLN A 798 -17.49 -43.54 26.84
C GLN A 798 -16.08 -44.25 26.91
N ILE A 799 -15.97 -45.29 27.79
CA ILE A 799 -14.98 -46.43 27.91
C ILE A 799 -13.61 -46.15 28.61
N ALA A 800 -12.98 -46.98 29.49
CA ALA A 800 -13.39 -48.00 30.46
C ALA A 800 -12.44 -47.95 31.71
N SER A 801 -12.99 -47.83 32.91
CA SER A 801 -12.28 -47.47 34.16
C SER A 801 -11.60 -48.59 34.95
N SER A 802 -11.62 -49.84 34.47
CA SER A 802 -11.23 -51.01 35.27
C SER A 802 -9.72 -51.11 35.53
N ASP A 803 -8.88 -50.66 34.59
CA ASP A 803 -7.43 -50.79 34.72
C ASP A 803 -6.82 -49.67 35.58
N LEU A 804 -7.34 -48.44 35.48
CA LEU A 804 -6.90 -47.31 36.32
C LEU A 804 -7.36 -47.46 37.77
N ARG A 805 -8.61 -47.91 38.01
CA ARG A 805 -9.07 -48.24 39.38
C ARG A 805 -8.25 -49.36 40.00
N ARG A 806 -7.97 -50.43 39.24
CA ARG A 806 -7.14 -51.54 39.71
C ARG A 806 -5.71 -51.08 39.99
N ALA A 807 -5.10 -50.25 39.14
CA ALA A 807 -3.77 -49.70 39.36
C ALA A 807 -3.69 -48.76 40.59
N ILE A 808 -4.68 -47.88 40.78
CA ILE A 808 -4.76 -46.99 41.95
C ILE A 808 -4.96 -47.80 43.25
N GLN A 809 -5.86 -48.80 43.23
CA GLN A 809 -6.08 -49.68 44.38
C GLN A 809 -4.89 -50.60 44.68
N GLN A 810 -4.15 -51.07 43.67
CA GLN A 810 -2.96 -51.91 43.84
C GLN A 810 -1.75 -51.13 44.35
N MET A 811 -1.60 -49.84 44.00
CA MET A 811 -0.48 -49.01 44.45
C MET A 811 -0.61 -48.59 45.92
N GLY A 812 -1.78 -48.10 46.35
CA GLY A 812 -2.00 -47.57 47.71
C GLY A 812 -1.06 -46.41 48.09
N ASP A 813 -1.28 -45.79 49.26
CA ASP A 813 -0.51 -44.59 49.69
C ASP A 813 1.01 -44.82 49.71
N LYS A 814 1.44 -46.02 50.10
CA LYS A 814 2.87 -46.41 50.14
C LYS A 814 3.48 -46.58 48.75
N GLY A 815 2.73 -47.09 47.77
CA GLY A 815 3.21 -47.23 46.39
C GLY A 815 3.33 -45.88 45.68
N PHE A 816 2.36 -44.98 45.90
CA PHE A 816 2.44 -43.60 45.40
C PHE A 816 3.61 -42.82 46.02
N ALA A 817 3.84 -42.97 47.33
CA ALA A 817 4.99 -42.37 48.00
C ALA A 817 6.33 -42.88 47.42
N HIS A 818 6.44 -44.18 47.12
CA HIS A 818 7.63 -44.75 46.49
C HIS A 818 7.87 -44.22 45.07
N GLN A 819 6.85 -44.16 44.23
CA GLN A 819 6.95 -43.63 42.87
C GLN A 819 7.30 -42.13 42.86
N PHE A 820 6.70 -41.35 43.77
CA PHE A 820 7.05 -39.94 43.96
C PHE A 820 8.51 -39.77 44.39
N ALA A 821 9.01 -40.62 45.29
CA ALA A 821 10.42 -40.62 45.71
C ALA A 821 11.38 -40.93 44.55
N VAL A 822 11.02 -41.83 43.62
CA VAL A 822 11.80 -42.07 42.39
C VAL A 822 11.86 -40.82 41.50
N LEU A 823 10.74 -40.10 41.35
CA LEU A 823 10.72 -38.81 40.63
C LEU A 823 11.62 -37.75 41.30
N GLU A 824 11.73 -37.76 42.63
CA GLU A 824 12.67 -36.89 43.35
C GLU A 824 14.13 -37.23 43.05
N GLN A 825 14.47 -38.52 42.91
CA GLN A 825 15.82 -38.96 42.56
C GLN A 825 16.17 -38.64 41.10
N MET A 826 15.22 -38.80 40.16
CA MET A 826 15.42 -38.49 38.74
C MET A 826 15.63 -36.99 38.48
N SER A 827 15.05 -36.12 39.32
CA SER A 827 15.14 -34.66 39.18
C SER A 827 16.50 -34.06 39.57
N GLN A 828 17.47 -34.85 40.06
CA GLN A 828 18.77 -34.38 40.56
C GLN A 828 19.87 -34.21 39.48
N ARG A 829 19.58 -34.43 38.19
CA ARG A 829 20.51 -34.16 37.08
C ARG A 829 20.06 -32.94 36.27
N PRO A 830 20.40 -31.71 36.67
CA PRO A 830 20.04 -30.52 35.92
C PRO A 830 20.87 -30.40 34.62
N ASP A 831 20.22 -30.06 33.50
CA ASP A 831 20.86 -29.24 32.46
C ASP A 831 21.45 -28.01 33.16
N GLU A 832 22.72 -27.67 32.92
CA GLU A 832 23.46 -26.61 33.62
C GLU A 832 22.59 -25.39 33.97
N VAL A 833 22.23 -25.26 35.25
CA VAL A 833 21.65 -24.03 35.79
C VAL A 833 22.81 -23.03 35.85
N THR A 834 23.08 -22.32 34.76
CA THR A 834 23.89 -21.12 34.82
C THR A 834 23.07 -20.05 35.53
N ALA A 835 23.01 -20.14 36.86
CA ALA A 835 22.24 -19.31 37.79
C ALA A 835 22.72 -17.85 37.86
N ASN A 836 23.27 -17.29 36.77
CA ASN A 836 23.98 -16.03 36.82
C ASN A 836 23.05 -14.84 37.03
N PHE A 837 21.86 -14.81 36.44
CA PHE A 837 20.93 -13.68 36.62
C PHE A 837 19.96 -13.86 37.79
N ALA A 838 19.43 -15.06 38.03
CA ALA A 838 18.49 -15.30 39.13
C ALA A 838 19.12 -15.08 40.51
N ALA A 839 20.38 -15.51 40.71
CA ALA A 839 21.12 -15.32 41.96
C ALA A 839 21.56 -13.86 42.19
N ARG A 840 21.69 -13.06 41.13
CA ARG A 840 22.01 -11.62 41.21
C ARG A 840 20.80 -10.74 41.55
N ASN A 841 19.58 -11.30 41.57
CA ASN A 841 18.33 -10.57 41.82
C ASN A 841 17.55 -11.19 43.01
N PRO A 842 18.14 -11.36 44.21
CA PRO A 842 17.50 -12.06 45.33
C PRO A 842 16.17 -11.43 45.72
N ASP A 843 16.07 -10.10 45.68
CA ASP A 843 14.88 -9.34 46.10
C ASP A 843 13.69 -9.44 45.13
N ARG A 844 13.89 -10.09 43.97
CA ARG A 844 12.84 -10.35 42.96
C ARG A 844 12.28 -11.77 43.05
N ASN A 845 12.76 -12.58 44.00
CA ASN A 845 12.34 -13.96 44.21
C ASN A 845 11.57 -14.10 45.52
N ARG A 846 10.35 -14.66 45.46
CA ARG A 846 9.54 -14.98 46.65
C ARG A 846 10.12 -16.17 47.43
N SER A 847 10.79 -17.09 46.73
CA SER A 847 11.58 -18.17 47.32
C SER A 847 12.96 -18.25 46.68
N GLN A 848 14.00 -18.33 47.51
CA GLN A 848 15.38 -18.53 47.06
C GLN A 848 15.67 -19.99 46.66
N GLU A 849 14.76 -20.92 47.01
CA GLU A 849 14.88 -22.34 46.66
C GLU A 849 14.34 -22.65 45.26
N PHE A 850 13.37 -21.85 44.77
CA PHE A 850 12.62 -22.13 43.54
C PHE A 850 12.95 -21.09 42.45
N LEU A 851 14.15 -21.19 41.89
CA LEU A 851 14.63 -20.28 40.85
C LEU A 851 14.41 -20.86 39.44
N PRO A 852 14.10 -20.01 38.44
CA PRO A 852 13.96 -20.45 37.06
C PRO A 852 15.33 -20.78 36.45
N ALA A 853 15.41 -21.83 35.63
CA ALA A 853 16.60 -22.11 34.85
C ALA A 853 16.72 -21.13 33.66
N ASP A 854 17.92 -20.64 33.37
CA ASP A 854 18.18 -19.63 32.33
C ASP A 854 17.69 -20.07 30.94
N LYS A 855 17.76 -21.38 30.64
CA LYS A 855 17.28 -21.98 29.40
C LYS A 855 15.78 -21.78 29.15
N TRP A 856 14.97 -21.75 30.21
CA TRP A 856 13.50 -21.75 30.13
C TRP A 856 12.85 -20.47 30.66
N ARG A 857 13.64 -19.55 31.23
CA ARG A 857 13.12 -18.33 31.86
C ARG A 857 12.41 -17.40 30.87
N VAL A 858 11.41 -16.68 31.35
CA VAL A 858 10.78 -15.60 30.59
C VAL A 858 11.61 -14.33 30.75
N ALA A 859 12.27 -13.88 29.68
CA ALA A 859 12.98 -12.59 29.66
C ALA A 859 12.02 -11.41 29.41
N LEU A 860 12.13 -10.35 30.23
CA LEU A 860 11.43 -9.08 30.08
C LEU A 860 12.11 -8.26 28.97
N ARG A 861 11.39 -7.95 27.89
CA ARG A 861 11.98 -7.26 26.74
C ARG A 861 12.20 -5.78 27.05
N GLY A 862 13.44 -5.31 26.93
CA GLY A 862 13.79 -3.89 27.02
C GLY A 862 14.05 -3.35 28.43
N ASP A 863 14.06 -4.22 29.46
CA ASP A 863 14.43 -3.83 30.83
C ASP A 863 15.82 -4.36 31.21
N HIS A 864 16.47 -3.70 32.16
CA HIS A 864 17.65 -4.20 32.86
C HIS A 864 17.47 -4.08 34.39
N PRO A 865 17.57 -5.18 35.16
CA PRO A 865 17.72 -6.56 34.70
C PRO A 865 16.43 -7.10 34.06
N ASP A 866 16.58 -7.88 32.98
CA ASP A 866 15.50 -8.49 32.17
C ASP A 866 14.80 -9.68 32.86
N TYR A 867 14.89 -9.75 34.18
CA TYR A 867 14.57 -10.92 34.99
C TYR A 867 13.17 -10.87 35.61
N ILE A 868 12.45 -11.99 35.57
CA ILE A 868 11.28 -12.28 36.40
C ILE A 868 11.29 -13.77 36.72
N ASN A 869 10.86 -14.18 37.91
CA ASN A 869 10.78 -15.60 38.29
C ASN A 869 9.58 -16.29 37.59
N ALA A 870 9.75 -16.56 36.30
CA ALA A 870 8.79 -17.27 35.46
C ALA A 870 9.51 -18.10 34.39
N VAL A 871 8.92 -19.22 33.97
CA VAL A 871 9.43 -20.06 32.87
C VAL A 871 8.33 -20.41 31.86
N PHE A 872 8.74 -20.68 30.62
CA PHE A 872 7.90 -21.36 29.63
C PHE A 872 7.84 -22.85 29.93
N ILE A 873 6.65 -23.46 29.80
CA ILE A 873 6.45 -24.91 29.91
C ILE A 873 5.97 -25.47 28.58
N ASN A 874 6.77 -26.38 28.03
CA ASN A 874 6.44 -27.19 26.87
C ASN A 874 5.99 -28.59 27.31
N VAL A 875 4.74 -28.92 27.02
CA VAL A 875 4.14 -30.22 27.31
C VAL A 875 4.01 -31.14 26.09
N SER A 876 4.26 -30.66 24.86
CA SER A 876 4.01 -31.43 23.62
C SER A 876 5.00 -32.59 23.36
N ASN A 877 4.52 -33.77 22.93
CA ASN A 877 5.34 -34.98 22.65
C ASN A 877 5.82 -35.10 21.19
N ARG A 878 5.72 -34.04 20.37
CA ARG A 878 6.11 -34.11 18.96
C ARG A 878 7.53 -33.60 18.75
N ASN A 879 8.40 -34.47 18.22
CA ASN A 879 9.60 -34.08 17.48
C ASN A 879 9.18 -33.30 16.21
N LEU A 880 8.81 -32.03 16.36
CA LEU A 880 8.54 -31.10 15.27
C LEU A 880 9.79 -30.24 15.04
N ASN A 881 10.35 -30.32 13.82
CA ASN A 881 11.49 -29.54 13.34
C ASN A 881 11.23 -28.02 13.20
N SER A 882 10.25 -27.46 13.92
CA SER A 882 10.00 -26.03 14.02
C SER A 882 9.99 -25.59 15.48
N TRP A 883 11.15 -25.16 15.96
CA TRP A 883 11.42 -24.73 17.33
C TRP A 883 10.59 -23.53 17.84
N LEU A 884 9.66 -22.99 17.04
CA LEU A 884 8.97 -21.71 17.32
C LEU A 884 7.46 -21.80 17.55
N GLN A 885 6.79 -22.93 17.30
CA GLN A 885 5.32 -23.01 17.43
C GLN A 885 4.78 -24.06 18.42
N ALA A 886 5.62 -24.98 18.93
CA ALA A 886 5.20 -25.98 19.91
C ALA A 886 5.56 -25.63 21.37
N ALA A 887 6.30 -24.54 21.61
CA ALA A 887 7.02 -24.30 22.88
C ALA A 887 6.33 -23.37 23.90
N GLU A 888 5.15 -22.80 23.62
CA GLU A 888 4.56 -21.74 24.48
C GLU A 888 3.11 -22.03 24.89
N SER A 889 2.83 -23.21 25.48
CA SER A 889 1.47 -23.51 25.96
C SER A 889 1.16 -22.83 27.30
N PHE A 890 2.12 -22.85 28.23
CA PHE A 890 2.00 -22.26 29.55
C PHE A 890 3.19 -21.36 29.90
N ILE A 891 2.92 -20.30 30.64
CA ILE A 891 3.91 -19.60 31.45
C ILE A 891 3.58 -19.89 32.91
N ILE A 892 4.57 -20.33 33.68
CA ILE A 892 4.42 -20.47 35.14
C ILE A 892 5.29 -19.47 35.86
N ALA A 893 4.74 -18.85 36.90
CA ALA A 893 5.43 -17.82 37.67
C ALA A 893 5.19 -17.99 39.18
N GLN A 894 6.07 -17.40 39.98
CA GLN A 894 5.72 -17.11 41.38
C GLN A 894 4.60 -16.05 41.44
N SER A 895 3.85 -16.02 42.54
CA SER A 895 2.88 -14.94 42.77
C SER A 895 3.56 -13.57 42.82
N PRO A 896 2.98 -12.54 42.17
CA PRO A 896 3.52 -11.18 42.21
C PRO A 896 3.76 -10.70 43.64
N MET A 897 4.87 -10.00 43.85
CA MET A 897 5.15 -9.21 45.04
C MET A 897 4.92 -7.74 44.69
N GLN A 898 4.77 -6.87 45.69
CA GLN A 898 4.65 -5.42 45.44
C GLN A 898 5.78 -4.89 44.54
N SER A 899 7.01 -5.37 44.74
CA SER A 899 8.20 -5.00 43.96
C SER A 899 8.21 -5.56 42.53
N THR A 900 7.43 -6.59 42.22
CA THR A 900 7.45 -7.30 40.91
C THR A 900 6.12 -7.26 40.17
N ALA A 901 5.09 -6.61 40.72
CA ALA A 901 3.76 -6.49 40.12
C ALA A 901 3.79 -5.79 38.75
N ARG A 902 4.66 -4.79 38.58
CA ARG A 902 4.89 -4.12 37.28
C ARG A 902 5.46 -5.08 36.25
N ASP A 903 6.46 -5.86 36.64
CA ASP A 903 7.14 -6.81 35.75
C ASP A 903 6.23 -7.97 35.36
N PHE A 904 5.36 -8.38 36.29
CA PHE A 904 4.32 -9.37 36.03
C PHE A 904 3.35 -8.88 34.94
N TRP A 905 2.85 -7.64 35.03
CA TRP A 905 1.98 -7.09 33.99
C TRP A 905 2.70 -6.88 32.67
N LYS A 906 3.99 -6.51 32.70
CA LYS A 906 4.83 -6.45 31.52
C LYS A 906 4.96 -7.81 30.83
N MET A 907 5.23 -8.86 31.59
CA MET A 907 5.29 -10.23 31.08
C MET A 907 3.95 -10.64 30.44
N VAL A 908 2.83 -10.45 31.16
CA VAL A 908 1.48 -10.77 30.68
C VAL A 908 1.15 -10.00 29.40
N TYR A 909 1.48 -8.70 29.35
CA TYR A 909 1.22 -7.84 28.20
C TYR A 909 2.09 -8.19 26.99
N ASP A 910 3.41 -8.31 27.17
CA ASP A 910 4.38 -8.57 26.10
C ASP A 910 4.19 -9.96 25.47
N ARG A 911 3.80 -10.95 26.28
CA ARG A 911 3.50 -12.33 25.82
C ARG A 911 2.04 -12.53 25.41
N LYS A 912 1.22 -11.49 25.50
CA LYS A 912 -0.22 -11.50 25.14
C LYS A 912 -1.01 -12.58 25.88
N CYS A 913 -0.72 -12.80 27.16
CA CYS A 913 -1.44 -13.79 27.96
C CYS A 913 -2.88 -13.31 28.20
N GLY A 914 -3.83 -13.84 27.43
CA GLY A 914 -5.24 -13.49 27.57
C GLY A 914 -5.92 -14.12 28.79
N VAL A 915 -5.26 -15.12 29.42
CA VAL A 915 -5.76 -15.84 30.59
C VAL A 915 -4.69 -15.87 31.66
N VAL A 916 -5.11 -15.54 32.89
CA VAL A 916 -4.31 -15.62 34.11
C VAL A 916 -5.03 -16.55 35.09
N VAL A 917 -4.34 -17.55 35.61
CA VAL A 917 -4.86 -18.50 36.61
C VAL A 917 -4.08 -18.33 37.92
N MET A 918 -4.79 -17.94 38.98
CA MET A 918 -4.30 -17.78 40.34
C MET A 918 -4.86 -18.91 41.21
N LEU A 919 -3.98 -19.70 41.82
CA LEU A 919 -4.34 -20.86 42.64
C LEU A 919 -4.08 -20.64 44.15
N CYS A 920 -3.83 -19.39 44.56
CA CYS A 920 -3.76 -19.00 45.98
C CYS A 920 -5.16 -18.97 46.59
N ALA A 921 -5.36 -19.52 47.79
CA ALA A 921 -6.68 -19.47 48.45
C ALA A 921 -7.01 -18.03 48.84
N ASP A 922 -6.02 -17.34 49.43
CA ASP A 922 -6.09 -15.94 49.83
C ASP A 922 -4.75 -15.23 49.53
N LEU A 923 -4.70 -13.90 49.68
CA LEU A 923 -3.49 -13.08 49.56
C LEU A 923 -2.51 -13.30 50.74
N VAL A 924 -3.02 -13.77 51.87
CA VAL A 924 -2.26 -14.11 53.07
C VAL A 924 -2.73 -15.48 53.56
N GLU A 925 -1.82 -16.44 53.65
CA GLU A 925 -2.11 -17.79 54.17
C GLU A 925 -1.17 -18.06 55.36
N SER A 926 -1.69 -18.54 56.49
CA SER A 926 -0.91 -18.83 57.71
C SER A 926 -0.01 -17.67 58.18
N GLY A 927 -0.49 -16.43 58.05
CA GLY A 927 0.24 -15.21 58.43
C GLY A 927 1.36 -14.77 57.48
N LYS A 928 1.52 -15.45 56.32
CA LYS A 928 2.51 -15.10 55.29
C LYS A 928 1.81 -14.59 54.04
N GLU A 929 2.30 -13.50 53.47
CA GLU A 929 1.81 -13.01 52.18
C GLU A 929 2.13 -14.06 51.09
N THR A 930 1.10 -14.55 50.41
CA THR A 930 1.19 -15.51 49.30
C THR A 930 1.02 -14.84 47.95
N CYS A 931 0.37 -13.67 47.88
CA CYS A 931 0.21 -12.89 46.66
C CYS A 931 -0.05 -11.41 46.96
N TYR A 932 0.64 -10.51 46.25
CA TYR A 932 0.30 -9.09 46.24
C TYR A 932 -0.90 -8.85 45.31
N GLN A 933 -1.87 -8.03 45.74
CA GLN A 933 -3.02 -7.69 44.91
C GLN A 933 -2.60 -6.80 43.71
N TYR A 934 -2.48 -7.42 42.54
CA TYR A 934 -2.02 -6.74 41.31
C TYR A 934 -3.17 -6.27 40.40
N TRP A 935 -4.42 -6.35 40.86
CA TRP A 935 -5.63 -5.91 40.17
C TRP A 935 -6.46 -4.96 41.06
N PRO A 936 -7.29 -4.06 40.51
CA PRO A 936 -8.12 -3.17 41.33
C PRO A 936 -9.30 -3.93 41.97
N SER A 937 -9.66 -3.57 43.21
CA SER A 937 -10.93 -3.98 43.83
C SER A 937 -12.14 -3.24 43.23
N SER A 938 -11.93 -2.03 42.71
CA SER A 938 -12.90 -1.27 41.90
C SER A 938 -12.19 -0.23 41.04
N GLY A 939 -12.76 0.11 39.88
CA GLY A 939 -12.20 1.13 38.98
C GLY A 939 -10.90 0.70 38.31
N THR A 940 -9.84 1.49 38.51
CA THR A 940 -8.55 1.32 37.83
C THR A 940 -7.40 1.26 38.83
N LEU A 941 -6.53 0.26 38.70
CA LEU A 941 -5.21 0.22 39.34
C LEU A 941 -4.12 0.64 38.34
N THR A 942 -3.19 1.50 38.76
CA THR A 942 -2.00 1.83 37.96
C THR A 942 -0.78 1.16 38.59
N VAL A 943 -0.05 0.37 37.81
CA VAL A 943 1.14 -0.37 38.24
C VAL A 943 2.28 -0.04 37.27
N GLY A 944 3.15 0.88 37.67
CA GLY A 944 4.19 1.42 36.80
C GLY A 944 3.58 2.06 35.53
N GLU A 945 4.00 1.58 34.38
CA GLU A 945 3.50 2.01 33.07
C GLU A 945 2.16 1.36 32.68
N PHE A 946 1.62 0.42 33.47
CA PHE A 946 0.38 -0.28 33.15
C PHE A 946 -0.82 0.30 33.90
N LYS A 947 -1.94 0.42 33.19
CA LYS A 947 -3.25 0.80 33.71
C LYS A 947 -4.20 -0.39 33.58
N VAL A 948 -4.60 -0.97 34.72
CA VAL A 948 -5.44 -2.17 34.81
C VAL A 948 -6.85 -1.74 35.23
N ASP A 949 -7.80 -1.86 34.31
CA ASP A 949 -9.22 -1.58 34.54
C ASP A 949 -9.97 -2.88 34.86
N LEU A 950 -10.78 -2.93 35.93
CA LEU A 950 -11.73 -4.02 36.16
C LEU A 950 -13.00 -3.79 35.33
N LEU A 951 -13.29 -4.69 34.39
CA LEU A 951 -14.44 -4.61 33.49
C LEU A 951 -15.65 -5.42 33.99
N GLY A 952 -15.43 -6.44 34.81
CA GLY A 952 -16.48 -7.28 35.38
C GLY A 952 -15.91 -8.34 36.31
N GLU A 953 -16.73 -8.78 37.26
CA GLU A 953 -16.39 -9.81 38.24
C GLU A 953 -17.58 -10.75 38.42
N GLU A 954 -17.32 -12.06 38.47
CA GLU A 954 -18.30 -13.12 38.68
C GLU A 954 -17.81 -14.00 39.82
N LEU A 955 -18.64 -14.12 40.86
CA LEU A 955 -18.41 -14.99 42.02
C LEU A 955 -18.97 -16.37 41.71
N MET A 956 -18.18 -17.41 41.97
CA MET A 956 -18.57 -18.81 41.87
C MET A 956 -18.22 -19.53 43.17
N ASP A 957 -18.85 -20.68 43.42
CA ASP A 957 -18.77 -21.39 44.72
C ASP A 957 -17.34 -21.59 45.26
N ASN A 958 -16.37 -21.84 44.38
CA ASN A 958 -14.96 -22.11 44.74
C ASN A 958 -13.95 -21.28 43.94
N SER A 959 -14.42 -20.25 43.22
CA SER A 959 -13.55 -19.42 42.39
C SER A 959 -14.14 -18.05 42.09
N VAL A 960 -13.28 -17.09 41.78
CA VAL A 960 -13.67 -15.76 41.33
C VAL A 960 -13.10 -15.50 39.95
N LEU A 961 -13.97 -15.07 39.02
CA LEU A 961 -13.59 -14.72 37.67
C LEU A 961 -13.61 -13.20 37.51
N LYS A 962 -12.49 -12.62 37.07
CA LYS A 962 -12.38 -11.17 36.79
C LYS A 962 -12.06 -10.95 35.32
N THR A 963 -12.76 -10.03 34.69
CA THR A 963 -12.41 -9.52 33.36
C THR A 963 -11.65 -8.21 33.52
N LEU A 964 -10.39 -8.18 33.11
CA LEU A 964 -9.49 -7.03 33.23
C LEU A 964 -9.14 -6.47 31.85
N SER A 965 -8.87 -5.17 31.79
CA SER A 965 -8.30 -4.48 30.62
C SER A 965 -6.99 -3.79 31.01
N VAL A 966 -5.87 -4.30 30.49
CA VAL A 966 -4.52 -3.89 30.86
C VAL A 966 -3.90 -3.02 29.78
N THR A 967 -3.72 -1.73 30.01
CA THR A 967 -3.23 -0.74 29.02
C THR A 967 -1.80 -0.28 29.33
N HIS A 968 -0.90 -0.22 28.35
CA HIS A 968 0.46 0.32 28.53
C HIS A 968 0.52 1.83 28.21
N SER A 969 1.04 2.64 29.13
CA SER A 969 1.03 4.12 29.08
C SER A 969 1.93 4.71 27.98
N GLU A 970 3.08 4.12 27.68
CA GLU A 970 3.89 4.56 26.53
C GLU A 970 3.27 4.21 25.17
N VAL A 971 2.34 3.25 25.11
CA VAL A 971 1.63 2.95 23.87
C VAL A 971 0.71 4.12 23.48
N VAL A 972 0.31 4.98 24.42
CA VAL A 972 -0.40 6.24 24.12
C VAL A 972 0.51 7.26 23.42
N LYS A 973 1.83 7.25 23.69
CA LYS A 973 2.82 8.13 23.03
C LYS A 973 3.42 7.49 21.76
N ALA A 974 3.64 6.18 21.75
CA ALA A 974 4.22 5.43 20.63
C ALA A 974 3.21 5.08 19.52
N LEU A 975 1.90 5.03 19.82
CA LEU A 975 0.83 4.92 18.79
C LEU A 975 0.74 6.17 17.91
N ARG A 976 1.37 7.29 18.31
CA ARG A 976 1.53 8.46 17.43
C ARG A 976 2.70 8.32 16.44
N VAL A 977 3.62 7.36 16.62
CA VAL A 977 4.91 7.40 15.90
C VAL A 977 5.30 6.12 15.13
N GLN A 978 4.86 4.89 15.43
CA GLN A 978 5.30 3.75 14.59
C GLN A 978 4.30 2.60 14.31
N LYS A 979 4.22 2.30 13.00
CA LYS A 979 3.62 1.18 12.22
C LYS A 979 2.20 1.37 11.66
N PRO A 980 2.08 2.04 10.49
CA PRO A 980 0.93 1.92 9.59
C PRO A 980 1.00 0.54 8.93
N GLY A 981 0.33 -0.47 9.49
CA GLY A 981 0.41 -1.82 8.92
C GLY A 981 -0.45 -2.90 9.57
N ALA A 982 -1.51 -2.55 10.28
CA ALA A 982 -2.48 -3.54 10.74
C ALA A 982 -3.91 -3.04 10.52
N VAL A 983 -4.31 -2.86 9.26
CA VAL A 983 -5.74 -2.78 8.94
C VAL A 983 -6.33 -4.17 9.13
N ARG A 984 -6.98 -4.42 10.28
CA ARG A 984 -7.38 -5.78 10.67
C ARG A 984 -8.60 -6.32 9.94
N THR A 985 -9.41 -5.49 9.28
CA THR A 985 -10.68 -5.95 8.69
C THR A 985 -10.84 -5.45 7.26
N VAL A 986 -11.27 -6.35 6.38
CA VAL A 986 -11.48 -6.15 4.93
C VAL A 986 -12.92 -5.73 4.63
N MET A 987 -13.70 -5.52 5.68
CA MET A 987 -15.14 -5.32 5.60
C MET A 987 -15.53 -4.10 4.78
N GLN A 988 -14.86 -2.96 4.96
CA GLN A 988 -15.14 -1.77 4.13
C GLN A 988 -14.82 -2.01 2.66
N TYR A 989 -13.70 -2.65 2.37
CA TYR A 989 -13.32 -3.00 1.00
C TYR A 989 -14.38 -3.90 0.35
N LYS A 990 -14.84 -4.94 1.06
CA LYS A 990 -15.96 -5.80 0.66
C LYS A 990 -17.28 -5.02 0.48
N THR A 991 -17.55 -4.07 1.38
CA THR A 991 -18.77 -3.25 1.36
C THR A 991 -18.89 -2.43 0.06
N ILE A 992 -17.77 -2.02 -0.55
CA ILE A 992 -17.81 -1.32 -1.85
C ILE A 992 -18.37 -2.25 -2.94
N PHE A 993 -17.98 -3.53 -2.97
CA PHE A 993 -18.54 -4.50 -3.91
C PHE A 993 -20.04 -4.73 -3.65
N GLU A 994 -20.43 -4.85 -2.38
CA GLU A 994 -21.83 -5.05 -1.98
C GLU A 994 -22.69 -3.83 -2.34
N ALA A 995 -22.19 -2.61 -2.18
CA ALA A 995 -22.90 -1.39 -2.56
C ALA A 995 -23.14 -1.32 -4.08
N VAL A 996 -22.15 -1.73 -4.89
CA VAL A 996 -22.30 -1.80 -6.35
C VAL A 996 -23.28 -2.91 -6.73
N LEU A 997 -23.28 -4.04 -6.02
CA LEU A 997 -24.27 -5.10 -6.23
C LEU A 997 -25.69 -4.62 -5.92
N VAL A 998 -25.91 -3.92 -4.81
CA VAL A 998 -27.22 -3.32 -4.47
C VAL A 998 -27.65 -2.31 -5.53
N PHE A 999 -26.73 -1.52 -6.06
CA PHE A 999 -27.02 -0.64 -7.20
C PHE A 999 -27.46 -1.43 -8.44
N LEU A 1000 -26.79 -2.53 -8.79
CA LEU A 1000 -27.16 -3.35 -9.95
C LEU A 1000 -28.51 -4.08 -9.74
N ASP A 1001 -28.73 -4.62 -8.53
CA ASP A 1001 -29.97 -5.32 -8.17
C ASP A 1001 -31.19 -4.37 -8.10
N SER A 1002 -30.98 -3.04 -8.11
CA SER A 1002 -32.06 -2.04 -8.20
C SER A 1002 -32.68 -1.89 -9.60
N PHE A 1003 -32.13 -2.56 -10.61
CA PHE A 1003 -32.68 -2.58 -11.97
C PHE A 1003 -33.37 -3.93 -12.24
N ASP A 1004 -34.64 -3.89 -12.68
CA ASP A 1004 -35.47 -5.09 -12.90
C ASP A 1004 -34.93 -6.06 -13.97
N THR A 1005 -34.09 -5.59 -14.89
CA THR A 1005 -33.37 -6.42 -15.86
C THR A 1005 -32.06 -5.75 -16.28
N TYR A 1006 -30.98 -6.54 -16.33
CA TYR A 1006 -29.67 -6.15 -16.87
C TYR A 1006 -29.69 -5.77 -18.37
N ALA A 1007 -30.84 -5.81 -19.04
CA ALA A 1007 -30.96 -5.74 -20.49
C ALA A 1007 -30.58 -4.38 -21.10
N ASN A 1008 -30.52 -3.32 -20.28
CA ASN A 1008 -30.06 -1.98 -20.69
C ASN A 1008 -28.58 -1.70 -20.33
N PHE A 1009 -27.83 -2.71 -19.85
CA PHE A 1009 -26.42 -2.61 -19.49
C PHE A 1009 -25.50 -3.33 -20.48
#